data_AF-A0A662C6A6-F1
#
_entry.id   AF-A0A662C6A6-F1
#
_cell.length_a   1.000
_cell.length_b   1.000
_cell.length_c   1.000
_cell.angle_alpha   90.00
_cell.angle_beta   90.00
_cell.angle_gamma   90.00
#
_symmetry.space_group_name_H-M   'P 1'
#
loop_
_entity.id
_entity.type
_entity.pdbx_description
1 polymer ?
#
loop_
_entity_poly.entity_id
_entity_poly.type
_entity_poly.pdbx_seq_one_letter_code
_entity_poly.pdbx_strand_id
1 'polypeptide(L)'
;MKKILILTFNLFATFFVLAQTIVSTTSENKNVVLEEFTGIHCGYCPDGHARAKEIQDAHPDDVVIINIHTGSYANPSSGEPDFRTSFGDEIASQSDLTGYPSGTVNRHVFSGYEMTIGGTAQSRGNWATTSNLILSESSYVNIAIEAEINVQTRIMTVHVEAYYTGSSSQSTNKLNVVIMQNNTLGPQSGGGMGDEYVHMHRLVHMLTGQWGEDITTTNQGAFIDRTYTYTIPADYNGVTAMIQDMEVAAFVAEGNQEVISGATVEPSFINLSTNNNAGLEKIVVAKIICGNMVTPLVKIRNNGNNNLTSVDISYNVGGNTDSVHHWTGNLEPLKFAEFDLGEYEFTPVQTNSLNVEITSISGGVDEDESDNAITDSFDKSAEANNLVTLSLTTDQYANEISWKLFNSSGAEIGSGSGYSNNSTISETFHLDLDCYIFEIIDSYGDGGARYDLKDSDGLIIHSSTGSYGKGEDIPFKTITEVQTYSTTFNVTDGTNPIENAEINLTSFGTQTTDASGVAIFNDVYPKNDIDYTITTTGFDSYSDRVSVIDENVTVDVVIILTGFADLKSESFSIYPNPTNGILYVKHDEFIENTVLKVITINGKEILKQKIDENITSLDLSIQPKGFYFIKIVSADSERVSKFIIE
;
A
#
# COMPACT_ATOMS: atom_id res chain seq x y z
N MET A 1 -92.57 -24.26 41.93
CA MET A 1 -91.28 -23.54 41.90
C MET A 1 -90.72 -23.68 40.50
N LYS A 2 -90.45 -22.55 39.83
CA LYS A 2 -90.21 -22.44 38.38
C LYS A 2 -88.76 -22.79 38.03
N LYS A 3 -88.59 -23.55 36.94
CA LYS A 3 -87.32 -23.83 36.26
C LYS A 3 -86.86 -22.55 35.54
N ILE A 4 -85.60 -22.14 35.73
CA ILE A 4 -84.96 -21.06 34.98
C ILE A 4 -83.99 -21.70 33.99
N LEU A 5 -84.23 -21.42 32.71
CA LEU A 5 -83.44 -21.81 31.56
C LEU A 5 -82.40 -20.68 31.34
N ILE A 6 -81.10 -20.98 31.41
CA ILE A 6 -80.03 -20.04 31.06
C ILE A 6 -79.55 -20.42 29.65
N LEU A 7 -79.85 -19.56 28.67
CA LEU A 7 -79.29 -19.60 27.32
C LEU A 7 -77.87 -19.01 27.38
N THR A 8 -76.86 -19.82 27.06
CA THR A 8 -75.50 -19.34 26.76
C THR A 8 -75.37 -19.08 25.27
N PHE A 9 -75.17 -17.81 24.91
CA PHE A 9 -74.89 -17.34 23.56
C PHE A 9 -73.38 -17.48 23.30
N ASN A 10 -72.97 -18.44 22.46
CA ASN A 10 -71.57 -18.55 22.00
C ASN A 10 -71.35 -17.55 20.87
N LEU A 11 -70.60 -16.49 21.14
CA LEU A 11 -70.12 -15.54 20.15
C LEU A 11 -68.85 -16.11 19.50
N PHE A 12 -68.94 -16.58 18.26
CA PHE A 12 -67.78 -16.92 17.44
C PHE A 12 -67.06 -15.62 17.06
N ALA A 13 -65.93 -15.32 17.70
CA ALA A 13 -64.99 -14.31 17.24
C ALA A 13 -64.02 -14.97 16.25
N THR A 14 -64.27 -14.78 14.96
CA THR A 14 -63.32 -15.10 13.88
C THR A 14 -62.16 -14.11 13.96
N PHE A 15 -61.00 -14.55 14.45
CA PHE A 15 -59.74 -13.84 14.25
C PHE A 15 -59.36 -13.95 12.77
N PHE A 16 -59.58 -12.88 12.01
CA PHE A 16 -58.88 -12.69 10.75
C PHE A 16 -57.44 -12.33 11.10
N VAL A 17 -56.52 -13.26 10.86
CA VAL A 17 -55.10 -12.93 10.78
C VAL A 17 -54.95 -12.13 9.48
N LEU A 18 -54.90 -10.81 9.59
CA LEU A 18 -54.54 -9.96 8.46
C LEU A 18 -53.05 -10.22 8.20
N ALA A 19 -52.71 -10.75 7.03
CA ALA A 19 -51.33 -10.69 6.56
C ALA A 19 -50.93 -9.20 6.54
N GLN A 20 -49.80 -8.87 7.15
CA GLN A 20 -49.28 -7.52 7.20
C GLN A 20 -48.71 -7.19 5.82
N THR A 21 -49.11 -6.05 5.25
CA THR A 21 -48.53 -5.49 4.01
C THR A 21 -47.02 -5.28 4.19
N ILE A 22 -46.24 -5.58 3.15
CA ILE A 22 -44.78 -5.36 3.12
C ILE A 22 -44.43 -3.92 2.73
N VAL A 23 -45.34 -3.20 2.05
CA VAL A 23 -45.12 -1.80 1.70
C VAL A 23 -45.60 -0.85 2.79
N SER A 24 -44.78 0.17 3.06
CA SER A 24 -45.14 1.27 3.95
C SER A 24 -46.33 2.07 3.40
N THR A 25 -47.30 2.37 4.26
CA THR A 25 -48.44 3.24 3.90
C THR A 25 -48.26 4.69 4.36
N THR A 26 -47.10 5.04 4.93
CA THR A 26 -46.78 6.40 5.37
C THR A 26 -46.03 7.15 4.29
N SER A 27 -46.28 8.45 4.14
CA SER A 27 -45.58 9.26 3.14
C SER A 27 -44.06 9.21 3.36
N GLU A 28 -43.32 8.96 2.28
CA GLU A 28 -41.87 8.87 2.24
C GLU A 28 -41.30 9.77 1.13
N ASN A 29 -39.98 9.91 1.09
CA ASN A 29 -39.30 10.54 -0.03
C ASN A 29 -39.07 9.53 -1.17
N LYS A 30 -38.65 10.03 -2.33
CA LYS A 30 -38.29 9.18 -3.46
C LYS A 30 -37.01 8.40 -3.15
N ASN A 31 -36.97 7.14 -3.55
CA ASN A 31 -35.73 6.39 -3.67
C ASN A 31 -35.09 6.67 -5.04
N VAL A 32 -33.77 6.59 -5.09
CA VAL A 32 -32.98 6.75 -6.31
C VAL A 32 -33.03 5.46 -7.10
N VAL A 33 -33.31 5.56 -8.40
CA VAL A 33 -33.10 4.50 -9.37
C VAL A 33 -32.07 4.99 -10.38
N LEU A 34 -30.85 4.49 -10.25
CA LEU A 34 -29.73 4.80 -11.13
C LEU A 34 -29.58 3.67 -12.16
N GLU A 35 -30.04 3.95 -13.39
CA GLU A 35 -29.75 3.10 -14.53
C GLU A 35 -28.44 3.56 -15.17
N GLU A 36 -27.38 2.76 -14.97
CA GLU A 36 -26.04 3.01 -15.51
C GLU A 36 -25.87 2.31 -16.87
N PHE A 37 -25.45 3.07 -17.87
CA PHE A 37 -25.13 2.56 -19.20
C PHE A 37 -23.62 2.29 -19.30
N THR A 38 -23.28 1.01 -19.45
CA THR A 38 -21.91 0.50 -19.33
C THR A 38 -21.55 -0.46 -20.46
N GLY A 39 -20.30 -0.95 -20.47
CA GLY A 39 -19.81 -1.95 -21.42
C GLY A 39 -18.40 -2.43 -21.12
N ILE A 40 -18.12 -3.70 -21.44
CA ILE A 40 -16.84 -4.36 -21.13
C ILE A 40 -15.61 -3.66 -21.74
N HIS A 41 -15.78 -2.91 -22.83
CA HIS A 41 -14.69 -2.18 -23.49
C HIS A 41 -14.54 -0.73 -23.03
N CYS A 42 -15.36 -0.26 -22.10
CA CYS A 42 -15.38 1.12 -21.62
C CYS A 42 -14.36 1.36 -20.50
N GLY A 43 -13.27 2.06 -20.80
CA GLY A 43 -12.17 2.29 -19.86
C GLY A 43 -12.50 3.09 -18.59
N TYR A 44 -13.59 3.88 -18.60
CA TYR A 44 -14.01 4.68 -17.45
C TYR A 44 -15.23 4.11 -16.72
N CYS A 45 -15.82 3.02 -17.21
CA CYS A 45 -16.98 2.42 -16.58
C CYS A 45 -16.70 1.87 -15.17
N PRO A 46 -15.49 1.35 -14.84
CA PRO A 46 -15.14 1.03 -13.45
C PRO A 46 -15.26 2.21 -12.48
N ASP A 47 -14.90 3.44 -12.89
CA ASP A 47 -15.09 4.65 -12.08
C ASP A 47 -16.58 5.02 -11.96
N GLY A 48 -17.39 4.70 -12.97
CA GLY A 48 -18.86 4.77 -12.90
C GLY A 48 -19.41 3.84 -11.83
N HIS A 49 -19.11 2.54 -11.93
CA HIS A 49 -19.54 1.53 -10.97
C HIS A 49 -19.14 1.89 -9.53
N ALA A 50 -17.92 2.39 -9.31
CA ALA A 50 -17.45 2.83 -8.00
C ALA A 50 -18.28 4.00 -7.44
N ARG A 51 -18.55 5.03 -8.26
CA ARG A 51 -19.40 6.17 -7.85
C ARG A 51 -20.84 5.78 -7.56
N ALA A 52 -21.41 4.87 -8.35
CA ALA A 52 -22.74 4.34 -8.10
C ALA A 52 -22.78 3.63 -6.73
N LYS A 53 -21.78 2.78 -6.46
CA LYS A 53 -21.63 2.09 -5.18
C LYS A 53 -21.45 3.07 -4.01
N GLU A 54 -20.67 4.13 -4.16
CA GLU A 54 -20.52 5.17 -3.13
C GLU A 54 -21.86 5.85 -2.78
N ILE A 55 -22.73 6.07 -3.77
CA ILE A 55 -24.07 6.63 -3.55
C ILE A 55 -24.95 5.64 -2.78
N GLN A 56 -24.92 4.36 -3.15
CA GLN A 56 -25.64 3.31 -2.43
C GLN A 56 -25.11 3.13 -1.01
N ASP A 57 -23.80 3.18 -0.78
CA ASP A 57 -23.22 3.05 0.56
C ASP A 57 -23.60 4.21 1.49
N ALA A 58 -23.81 5.40 0.94
CA ALA A 58 -24.32 6.54 1.69
C ALA A 58 -25.82 6.43 2.02
N HIS A 59 -26.57 5.63 1.25
CA HIS A 59 -28.02 5.51 1.29
C HIS A 59 -28.48 4.06 0.99
N PRO A 60 -28.14 3.08 1.85
CA PRO A 60 -28.24 1.66 1.51
C PRO A 60 -29.66 1.16 1.24
N ASP A 61 -30.66 1.79 1.88
CA ASP A 61 -32.07 1.40 1.74
C ASP A 61 -32.83 2.22 0.68
N ASP A 62 -32.22 3.30 0.15
CA ASP A 62 -32.90 4.29 -0.70
C ASP A 62 -32.32 4.38 -2.12
N VAL A 63 -31.43 3.46 -2.52
CA VAL A 63 -30.75 3.48 -3.84
C VAL A 63 -30.82 2.13 -4.53
N VAL A 64 -31.37 2.14 -5.73
CA VAL A 64 -31.39 1.03 -6.69
C VAL A 64 -30.39 1.33 -7.81
N ILE A 65 -29.45 0.42 -8.05
CA ILE A 65 -28.50 0.50 -9.18
C ILE A 65 -28.87 -0.57 -10.19
N ILE A 66 -28.88 -0.23 -11.47
CA ILE A 66 -29.11 -1.17 -12.58
C ILE A 66 -28.04 -0.95 -13.64
N ASN A 67 -27.13 -1.91 -13.81
CA ASN A 67 -26.03 -1.82 -14.76
C ASN A 67 -26.44 -2.43 -16.11
N ILE A 68 -26.64 -1.57 -17.10
CA ILE A 68 -27.14 -1.89 -18.43
C ILE A 68 -25.99 -1.90 -19.42
N HIS A 69 -25.56 -3.10 -19.81
CA HIS A 69 -24.57 -3.28 -20.86
C HIS A 69 -25.21 -3.02 -22.23
N THR A 70 -24.81 -1.93 -22.88
CA THR A 70 -25.44 -1.46 -24.14
C THR A 70 -24.47 -0.65 -25.01
N GLY A 71 -24.84 -0.47 -26.28
CA GLY A 71 -24.09 0.31 -27.25
C GLY A 71 -22.74 -0.27 -27.64
N SER A 72 -21.89 0.58 -28.24
CA SER A 72 -20.68 0.12 -28.93
C SER A 72 -19.63 -0.50 -28.00
N TYR A 73 -19.57 -0.07 -26.74
CA TYR A 73 -18.61 -0.58 -25.76
C TYR A 73 -19.03 -1.89 -25.10
N ALA A 74 -20.29 -2.32 -25.27
CA ALA A 74 -20.78 -3.58 -24.74
C ALA A 74 -20.77 -4.74 -25.75
N ASN A 75 -20.40 -4.47 -27.01
CA ASN A 75 -20.30 -5.52 -28.02
C ASN A 75 -19.11 -6.43 -27.74
N PRO A 76 -19.31 -7.74 -27.53
CA PRO A 76 -18.21 -8.66 -27.26
C PRO A 76 -17.40 -8.95 -28.52
N SER A 77 -16.09 -9.09 -28.34
CA SER A 77 -15.17 -9.69 -29.29
C SER A 77 -15.25 -11.21 -29.24
N SER A 78 -14.57 -11.88 -30.18
CA SER A 78 -14.55 -13.34 -30.23
C SER A 78 -13.96 -13.95 -28.95
N GLY A 79 -14.78 -14.73 -28.23
CA GLY A 79 -14.41 -15.40 -26.98
C GLY A 79 -14.75 -14.62 -25.70
N GLU A 80 -15.21 -13.37 -25.82
CA GLU A 80 -15.67 -12.57 -24.69
C GLU A 80 -17.15 -12.85 -24.37
N PRO A 81 -17.57 -12.70 -23.09
CA PRO A 81 -18.95 -12.90 -22.71
C PRO A 81 -19.86 -11.77 -23.21
N ASP A 82 -21.10 -12.11 -23.58
CA ASP A 82 -22.10 -11.12 -23.98
C ASP A 82 -22.99 -10.71 -22.80
N PHE A 83 -22.67 -9.58 -22.17
CA PHE A 83 -23.42 -9.05 -21.02
C PHE A 83 -24.65 -8.23 -21.41
N ARG A 84 -24.91 -8.02 -22.70
CA ARG A 84 -26.06 -7.23 -23.16
C ARG A 84 -27.37 -8.00 -22.93
N THR A 85 -28.48 -7.27 -22.97
CA THR A 85 -29.83 -7.87 -22.94
C THR A 85 -30.69 -7.32 -24.08
N SER A 86 -31.81 -7.98 -24.36
CA SER A 86 -32.82 -7.49 -25.32
C SER A 86 -33.51 -6.19 -24.89
N PHE A 87 -33.26 -5.71 -23.67
CA PHE A 87 -33.91 -4.52 -23.10
C PHE A 87 -33.01 -3.27 -23.18
N GLY A 88 -31.69 -3.46 -23.13
CA GLY A 88 -30.74 -2.37 -22.89
C GLY A 88 -30.73 -1.28 -23.97
N ASP A 89 -30.84 -1.63 -25.25
CA ASP A 89 -30.78 -0.67 -26.36
C ASP A 89 -31.94 0.34 -26.33
N GLU A 90 -33.15 -0.12 -26.01
CA GLU A 90 -34.33 0.75 -25.94
C GLU A 90 -34.29 1.69 -24.72
N ILE A 91 -33.85 1.18 -23.56
CA ILE A 91 -33.69 2.00 -22.35
C ILE A 91 -32.60 3.06 -22.57
N ALA A 92 -31.47 2.66 -23.15
CA ALA A 92 -30.40 3.57 -23.53
C ALA A 92 -30.89 4.66 -24.49
N SER A 93 -31.65 4.27 -25.53
CA SER A 93 -32.19 5.22 -26.50
C SER A 93 -33.17 6.23 -25.88
N GLN A 94 -33.91 5.87 -24.83
CA GLN A 94 -34.83 6.80 -24.16
C GLN A 94 -34.08 7.91 -23.41
N SER A 95 -32.87 7.65 -22.96
CA SER A 95 -32.09 8.58 -22.14
C SER A 95 -31.42 9.71 -22.92
N ASP A 96 -31.35 9.61 -24.25
CA ASP A 96 -30.58 10.47 -25.15
C ASP A 96 -29.08 10.56 -24.80
N LEU A 97 -28.50 9.46 -24.31
CA LEU A 97 -27.06 9.39 -24.01
C LEU A 97 -26.20 9.56 -25.27
N THR A 98 -25.05 10.21 -25.12
CA THR A 98 -24.06 10.42 -26.20
C THR A 98 -22.68 9.82 -25.89
N GLY A 99 -22.55 9.10 -24.77
CA GLY A 99 -21.28 8.50 -24.35
C GLY A 99 -21.42 7.53 -23.17
N TYR A 100 -20.31 6.88 -22.83
CA TYR A 100 -20.20 5.84 -21.80
C TYR A 100 -18.97 6.10 -20.89
N PRO A 101 -19.03 5.80 -19.58
CA PRO A 101 -20.26 5.53 -18.86
C PRO A 101 -21.13 6.79 -18.83
N SER A 102 -22.43 6.57 -18.89
CA SER A 102 -23.45 7.58 -18.59
C SER A 102 -24.52 6.90 -17.76
N GLY A 103 -25.36 7.68 -17.12
CA GLY A 103 -26.42 7.12 -16.30
C GLY A 103 -27.57 8.08 -16.21
N THR A 104 -28.73 7.56 -15.85
CA THR A 104 -29.90 8.37 -15.58
C THR A 104 -30.38 8.12 -14.16
N VAL A 105 -30.65 9.21 -13.43
CA VAL A 105 -31.16 9.16 -12.05
C VAL A 105 -32.66 9.40 -12.14
N ASN A 106 -33.44 8.39 -11.78
CA ASN A 106 -34.90 8.35 -11.84
C ASN A 106 -35.47 8.69 -13.22
N ARG A 107 -34.69 8.53 -14.29
CA ARG A 107 -35.05 9.01 -15.64
C ARG A 107 -35.56 10.46 -15.64
N HIS A 108 -35.08 11.27 -14.69
CA HIS A 108 -35.49 12.67 -14.53
C HIS A 108 -34.60 13.57 -15.39
N VAL A 109 -35.18 14.63 -15.97
CA VAL A 109 -34.41 15.63 -16.73
C VAL A 109 -33.87 16.68 -15.77
N PHE A 110 -32.57 16.62 -15.51
CA PHE A 110 -31.88 17.60 -14.66
C PHE A 110 -31.27 18.72 -15.49
N SER A 111 -32.03 19.81 -15.67
CA SER A 111 -31.59 21.01 -16.42
C SER A 111 -30.18 21.46 -16.02
N GLY A 112 -29.26 21.45 -16.98
CA GLY A 112 -27.86 21.81 -16.81
C GLY A 112 -26.91 20.65 -16.46
N TYR A 113 -27.43 19.46 -16.22
CA TYR A 113 -26.66 18.23 -15.96
C TYR A 113 -26.74 17.21 -17.11
N GLU A 114 -27.70 17.38 -18.02
CA GLU A 114 -27.93 16.48 -19.16
C GLU A 114 -26.79 16.49 -20.20
N MET A 115 -26.55 15.33 -20.84
CA MET A 115 -25.62 15.21 -21.98
C MET A 115 -26.21 15.78 -23.27
N THR A 116 -27.52 15.61 -23.44
CA THR A 116 -28.32 16.11 -24.56
C THR A 116 -29.47 16.91 -23.98
N ILE A 117 -29.70 18.14 -24.47
CA ILE A 117 -30.78 19.02 -23.96
C ILE A 117 -32.12 18.29 -24.00
N GLY A 118 -32.76 18.15 -22.83
CA GLY A 118 -34.05 17.45 -22.67
C GLY A 118 -33.93 15.94 -22.44
N GLY A 119 -32.72 15.37 -22.59
CA GLY A 119 -32.40 14.00 -22.25
C GLY A 119 -32.20 13.78 -20.76
N THR A 120 -32.21 12.53 -20.33
CA THR A 120 -32.08 12.14 -18.92
C THR A 120 -30.70 11.58 -18.58
N ALA A 121 -29.90 11.24 -19.59
CA ALA A 121 -28.53 10.78 -19.42
C ALA A 121 -27.62 11.93 -18.98
N GLN A 122 -26.76 11.63 -18.01
CA GLN A 122 -25.78 12.55 -17.43
C GLN A 122 -24.43 11.85 -17.24
N SER A 123 -23.38 12.66 -17.17
CA SER A 123 -22.03 12.20 -16.83
C SER A 123 -21.96 11.68 -15.40
N ARG A 124 -21.13 10.66 -15.15
CA ARG A 124 -20.85 10.09 -13.81
C ARG A 124 -20.43 11.10 -12.74
N GLY A 125 -19.91 12.26 -13.17
CA GLY A 125 -19.59 13.38 -12.27
C GLY A 125 -20.80 13.96 -11.53
N ASN A 126 -22.01 13.76 -12.07
CA ASN A 126 -23.22 14.44 -11.62
C ASN A 126 -24.16 13.55 -10.80
N TRP A 127 -23.93 12.23 -10.78
CA TRP A 127 -24.87 11.27 -10.18
C TRP A 127 -25.09 11.49 -8.69
N ALA A 128 -24.03 11.75 -7.92
CA ALA A 128 -24.18 12.02 -6.48
C ALA A 128 -25.02 13.27 -6.21
N THR A 129 -24.80 14.35 -6.97
CA THR A 129 -25.56 15.60 -6.83
C THR A 129 -27.04 15.38 -7.16
N THR A 130 -27.33 14.75 -8.29
CA THR A 130 -28.72 14.54 -8.75
C THR A 130 -29.46 13.49 -7.93
N SER A 131 -28.77 12.47 -7.42
CA SER A 131 -29.32 11.49 -6.47
C SER A 131 -29.76 12.17 -5.18
N ASN A 132 -28.92 13.06 -4.63
CA ASN A 132 -29.28 13.85 -3.44
C ASN A 132 -30.49 14.77 -3.66
N LEU A 133 -30.69 15.27 -4.89
CA LEU A 133 -31.90 16.04 -5.22
C LEU A 133 -33.13 15.13 -5.16
N ILE A 134 -33.10 13.95 -5.80
CA ILE A 134 -34.21 12.98 -5.75
C ILE A 134 -34.55 12.57 -4.32
N LEU A 135 -33.54 12.21 -3.51
CA LEU A 135 -33.75 11.78 -2.12
C LEU A 135 -34.42 12.86 -1.25
N SER A 136 -34.37 14.12 -1.67
CA SER A 136 -35.04 15.24 -0.98
C SER A 136 -36.49 15.47 -1.42
N GLU A 137 -36.92 14.83 -2.51
CA GLU A 137 -38.27 14.99 -3.06
C GLU A 137 -39.26 14.02 -2.40
N SER A 138 -40.49 14.48 -2.18
CA SER A 138 -41.57 13.62 -1.69
C SER A 138 -41.98 12.61 -2.76
N SER A 139 -42.15 11.35 -2.38
CA SER A 139 -42.79 10.34 -3.22
C SER A 139 -44.29 10.30 -2.97
N TYR A 140 -45.07 10.17 -4.05
CA TYR A 140 -46.50 9.89 -3.95
C TYR A 140 -46.82 8.38 -4.00
N VAL A 141 -45.81 7.52 -4.18
CA VAL A 141 -45.96 6.06 -4.19
C VAL A 141 -44.77 5.39 -3.50
N ASN A 142 -45.06 4.58 -2.51
CA ASN A 142 -44.09 3.70 -1.88
C ASN A 142 -44.13 2.35 -2.59
N ILE A 143 -43.00 1.64 -2.62
CA ILE A 143 -42.88 0.31 -3.23
C ILE A 143 -42.04 -0.59 -2.33
N ALA A 144 -42.44 -1.85 -2.19
CA ALA A 144 -41.69 -2.87 -1.49
C ALA A 144 -41.73 -4.18 -2.28
N ILE A 145 -40.69 -4.98 -2.12
CA ILE A 145 -40.48 -6.22 -2.86
C ILE A 145 -40.00 -7.29 -1.90
N GLU A 146 -40.51 -8.50 -2.07
CA GLU A 146 -39.90 -9.71 -1.56
C GLU A 146 -39.71 -10.70 -2.72
N ALA A 147 -38.65 -11.49 -2.66
CA ALA A 147 -38.37 -12.49 -3.67
C ALA A 147 -37.85 -13.77 -3.01
N GLU A 148 -38.19 -14.91 -3.61
CA GLU A 148 -37.77 -16.23 -3.15
C GLU A 148 -37.39 -17.09 -4.35
N ILE A 149 -36.30 -17.84 -4.26
CA ILE A 149 -35.86 -18.79 -5.27
C ILE A 149 -35.93 -20.22 -4.72
N ASN A 150 -36.66 -21.08 -5.45
CA ASN A 150 -36.57 -22.52 -5.27
C ASN A 150 -35.30 -23.05 -5.93
N VAL A 151 -34.33 -23.51 -5.14
CA VAL A 151 -33.00 -23.90 -5.65
C VAL A 151 -33.04 -25.15 -6.53
N GLN A 152 -34.01 -26.04 -6.33
CA GLN A 152 -34.15 -27.28 -7.13
C GLN A 152 -34.78 -27.01 -8.49
N THR A 153 -35.80 -26.15 -8.53
CA THR A 153 -36.54 -25.88 -9.76
C THR A 153 -36.06 -24.64 -10.50
N ARG A 154 -35.18 -23.83 -9.88
CA ARG A 154 -34.74 -22.50 -10.36
C ARG A 154 -35.92 -21.55 -10.63
N ILE A 155 -37.03 -21.72 -9.92
CA ILE A 155 -38.18 -20.83 -10.02
C ILE A 155 -38.02 -19.72 -9.00
N MET A 156 -37.94 -18.48 -9.48
CA MET A 156 -38.03 -17.26 -8.70
C MET A 156 -39.49 -16.83 -8.61
N THR A 157 -39.96 -16.53 -7.40
CA THR A 157 -41.25 -15.87 -7.14
C THR A 157 -40.94 -14.47 -6.62
N VAL A 158 -41.51 -13.45 -7.25
CA VAL A 158 -41.34 -12.04 -6.88
C VAL A 158 -42.70 -11.47 -6.50
N HIS A 159 -42.85 -10.98 -5.29
CA HIS A 159 -44.05 -10.29 -4.82
C HIS A 159 -43.73 -8.80 -4.61
N VAL A 160 -44.51 -7.94 -5.26
CA VAL A 160 -44.33 -6.49 -5.26
C VAL A 160 -45.61 -5.84 -4.78
N GLU A 161 -45.48 -4.99 -3.77
CA GLU A 161 -46.56 -4.12 -3.31
C GLU A 161 -46.19 -2.66 -3.57
N ALA A 162 -47.16 -1.87 -4.02
CA ALA A 162 -47.03 -0.42 -4.12
C ALA A 162 -48.23 0.28 -3.50
N TYR A 163 -47.99 1.31 -2.70
CA TYR A 163 -49.04 2.08 -2.04
C TYR A 163 -48.93 3.57 -2.38
N TYR A 164 -50.01 4.14 -2.92
CA TYR A 164 -50.08 5.54 -3.29
C TYR A 164 -50.39 6.41 -2.06
N THR A 165 -49.37 7.04 -1.51
CA THR A 165 -49.48 7.98 -0.39
C THR A 165 -50.03 9.34 -0.85
N GLY A 166 -49.95 9.64 -2.15
CA GLY A 166 -50.59 10.75 -2.85
C GLY A 166 -51.12 10.31 -4.22
N SER A 167 -51.89 11.17 -4.90
CA SER A 167 -52.35 10.87 -6.27
C SER A 167 -51.26 11.22 -7.29
N SER A 168 -51.04 10.35 -8.27
CA SER A 168 -50.21 10.66 -9.44
C SER A 168 -50.85 11.77 -10.27
N SER A 169 -50.00 12.52 -10.97
CA SER A 169 -50.42 13.46 -12.01
C SER A 169 -50.93 12.76 -13.28
N GLN A 170 -50.59 11.49 -13.47
CA GLN A 170 -50.95 10.67 -14.62
C GLN A 170 -52.11 9.72 -14.31
N SER A 171 -52.94 9.45 -15.33
CA SER A 171 -54.00 8.43 -15.22
C SER A 171 -53.47 6.99 -15.24
N THR A 172 -52.19 6.82 -15.56
CA THR A 172 -51.54 5.51 -15.63
C THR A 172 -50.06 5.67 -15.30
N ASN A 173 -49.57 4.85 -14.40
CA ASN A 173 -48.15 4.67 -14.11
C ASN A 173 -47.70 3.29 -14.60
N LYS A 174 -46.40 3.02 -14.58
CA LYS A 174 -45.77 1.79 -15.03
C LYS A 174 -45.02 1.10 -13.88
N LEU A 175 -45.39 -0.13 -13.57
CA LEU A 175 -44.61 -0.98 -12.67
C LEU A 175 -43.54 -1.72 -13.46
N ASN A 176 -42.28 -1.49 -13.14
CA ASN A 176 -41.14 -2.19 -13.70
C ASN A 176 -40.60 -3.19 -12.67
N VAL A 177 -40.34 -4.43 -13.08
CA VAL A 177 -39.70 -5.45 -12.24
C VAL A 177 -38.53 -6.04 -13.01
N VAL A 178 -37.34 -5.95 -12.41
CA VAL A 178 -36.03 -6.15 -13.02
C VAL A 178 -35.30 -7.25 -12.27
N ILE A 179 -34.68 -8.17 -13.01
CA ILE A 179 -33.78 -9.18 -12.47
C ILE A 179 -32.36 -8.81 -12.88
N MET A 180 -31.48 -8.82 -11.89
CA MET A 180 -30.06 -8.52 -12.02
C MET A 180 -29.23 -9.70 -11.51
N GLN A 181 -27.98 -9.77 -11.94
CA GLN A 181 -27.00 -10.71 -11.41
C GLN A 181 -25.76 -9.94 -10.92
N ASN A 182 -25.41 -10.19 -9.66
CA ASN A 182 -24.18 -9.74 -9.02
C ASN A 182 -23.02 -10.72 -9.29
N ASN A 183 -21.82 -10.37 -8.82
CA ASN A 183 -20.64 -11.25 -8.83
C ASN A 183 -20.31 -11.90 -10.18
N THR A 184 -20.66 -11.28 -11.31
CA THR A 184 -20.35 -11.87 -12.60
C THR A 184 -18.91 -11.53 -12.98
N LEU A 185 -18.05 -12.53 -13.03
CA LEU A 185 -16.68 -12.36 -13.53
C LEU A 185 -16.65 -12.17 -15.04
N GLY A 186 -15.81 -11.25 -15.51
CA GLY A 186 -15.51 -11.10 -16.93
C GLY A 186 -14.53 -9.96 -17.21
N PRO A 187 -14.20 -9.71 -18.49
CA PRO A 187 -13.32 -8.63 -18.88
C PRO A 187 -13.93 -7.25 -18.59
N GLN A 188 -13.06 -6.30 -18.27
CA GLN A 188 -13.41 -4.88 -18.18
C GLN A 188 -12.21 -4.00 -18.48
N SER A 189 -12.26 -3.25 -19.58
CA SER A 189 -11.31 -2.17 -19.87
C SER A 189 -11.27 -1.18 -18.71
N GLY A 190 -10.06 -0.84 -18.26
CA GLY A 190 -9.85 0.05 -17.11
C GLY A 190 -10.12 -0.59 -15.75
N GLY A 191 -10.53 -1.86 -15.68
CA GLY A 191 -10.87 -2.55 -14.44
C GLY A 191 -9.68 -3.17 -13.69
N GLY A 192 -8.53 -3.32 -14.35
CA GLY A 192 -7.28 -3.77 -13.71
C GLY A 192 -7.25 -5.25 -13.27
N MET A 193 -8.26 -6.04 -13.61
CA MET A 193 -8.42 -7.45 -13.17
C MET A 193 -8.47 -8.47 -14.32
N GLY A 194 -8.04 -8.09 -15.54
CA GLY A 194 -8.13 -8.99 -16.70
C GLY A 194 -9.56 -9.48 -16.92
N ASP A 195 -9.73 -10.80 -16.99
CA ASP A 195 -11.03 -11.48 -17.13
C ASP A 195 -11.74 -11.75 -15.79
N GLU A 196 -11.16 -11.31 -14.67
CA GLU A 196 -11.67 -11.51 -13.31
C GLU A 196 -12.32 -10.25 -12.72
N TYR A 197 -12.66 -9.25 -13.55
CA TYR A 197 -13.39 -8.09 -13.05
C TYR A 197 -14.80 -8.49 -12.61
N VAL A 198 -15.17 -8.07 -11.40
CA VAL A 198 -16.45 -8.43 -10.76
C VAL A 198 -17.54 -7.43 -11.16
N HIS A 199 -18.43 -7.83 -12.06
CA HIS A 199 -19.60 -7.05 -12.47
C HIS A 199 -20.75 -7.24 -11.48
N MET A 200 -21.24 -6.12 -10.94
CA MET A 200 -22.38 -6.03 -10.01
C MET A 200 -23.61 -5.45 -10.71
N HIS A 201 -24.79 -5.70 -10.14
CA HIS A 201 -26.11 -5.19 -10.56
C HIS A 201 -26.38 -5.33 -12.07
N ARG A 202 -25.79 -6.36 -12.72
CA ARG A 202 -25.89 -6.51 -14.17
C ARG A 202 -27.31 -6.89 -14.54
N LEU A 203 -27.98 -6.05 -15.32
CA LEU A 203 -29.30 -6.34 -15.88
C LEU A 203 -29.26 -7.68 -16.65
N VAL A 204 -30.11 -8.64 -16.28
CA VAL A 204 -30.26 -9.91 -17.01
C VAL A 204 -31.67 -10.10 -17.58
N HIS A 205 -32.71 -9.59 -16.90
CA HIS A 205 -34.09 -9.73 -17.36
C HIS A 205 -35.02 -8.63 -16.83
N MET A 206 -36.17 -8.42 -17.49
CA MET A 206 -37.25 -7.55 -16.99
C MET A 206 -38.59 -8.28 -17.11
N LEU A 207 -39.20 -8.62 -15.98
CA LEU A 207 -40.43 -9.45 -15.91
C LEU A 207 -41.65 -8.75 -16.51
N THR A 208 -41.68 -7.43 -16.46
CA THR A 208 -42.75 -6.58 -16.97
C THR A 208 -42.43 -5.94 -18.32
N GLY A 209 -41.33 -6.36 -18.97
CA GLY A 209 -40.77 -5.70 -20.14
C GLY A 209 -40.08 -4.37 -19.80
N GLN A 210 -39.41 -3.77 -20.79
CA GLN A 210 -38.57 -2.57 -20.63
C GLN A 210 -39.31 -1.29 -20.19
N TRP A 211 -40.63 -1.26 -20.40
CA TRP A 211 -41.49 -0.11 -20.06
C TRP A 211 -42.50 -0.40 -18.95
N GLY A 212 -42.48 -1.61 -18.40
CA GLY A 212 -43.35 -1.99 -17.30
C GLY A 212 -44.81 -2.29 -17.66
N GLU A 213 -45.53 -2.80 -16.67
CA GLU A 213 -46.96 -3.08 -16.69
C GLU A 213 -47.78 -1.85 -16.26
N ASP A 214 -48.96 -1.63 -16.84
CA ASP A 214 -49.85 -0.52 -16.48
C ASP A 214 -50.44 -0.64 -15.06
N ILE A 215 -50.24 0.39 -14.25
CA ILE A 215 -51.03 0.70 -13.06
C ILE A 215 -52.08 1.74 -13.44
N THR A 216 -53.34 1.33 -13.54
CA THR A 216 -54.46 2.19 -13.98
C THR A 216 -55.20 2.89 -12.83
N THR A 217 -54.87 2.57 -11.57
CA THR A 217 -55.45 3.21 -10.38
C THR A 217 -54.34 3.90 -9.60
N THR A 218 -54.19 5.21 -9.82
CA THR A 218 -53.05 6.01 -9.34
C THR A 218 -53.47 7.09 -8.34
N ASN A 219 -54.63 6.95 -7.70
CA ASN A 219 -55.13 7.88 -6.70
C ASN A 219 -54.55 7.57 -5.30
N GLN A 220 -54.49 8.58 -4.43
CA GLN A 220 -54.15 8.38 -3.02
C GLN A 220 -54.98 7.24 -2.38
N GLY A 221 -54.32 6.35 -1.66
CA GLY A 221 -54.89 5.16 -1.04
C GLY A 221 -54.99 3.95 -1.97
N ALA A 222 -54.59 4.07 -3.25
CA ALA A 222 -54.49 2.92 -4.14
C ALA A 222 -53.40 1.96 -3.65
N PHE A 223 -53.74 0.68 -3.62
CA PHE A 223 -52.86 -0.41 -3.22
C PHE A 223 -52.73 -1.37 -4.40
N ILE A 224 -51.50 -1.62 -4.83
CA ILE A 224 -51.15 -2.48 -5.93
C ILE A 224 -50.39 -3.67 -5.35
N ASP A 225 -50.85 -4.87 -5.69
CA ASP A 225 -50.27 -6.14 -5.28
C ASP A 225 -50.09 -6.99 -6.55
N ARG A 226 -48.86 -7.45 -6.79
CA ARG A 226 -48.48 -8.26 -7.94
C ARG A 226 -47.52 -9.36 -7.52
N THR A 227 -47.77 -10.57 -8.01
CA THR A 227 -46.85 -11.70 -7.90
C THR A 227 -46.46 -12.19 -9.29
N TYR A 228 -45.16 -12.34 -9.51
CA TYR A 228 -44.56 -12.86 -10.74
C TYR A 228 -43.81 -14.15 -10.45
N THR A 229 -43.83 -15.08 -11.41
CA THR A 229 -43.00 -16.30 -11.37
C THR A 229 -42.13 -16.37 -12.60
N TYR A 230 -40.86 -16.69 -12.41
CA TYR A 230 -39.88 -16.76 -13.48
C TYR A 230 -38.95 -17.95 -13.30
N THR A 231 -38.75 -18.74 -14.35
CA THR A 231 -37.76 -19.82 -14.33
C THR A 231 -36.43 -19.26 -14.79
N ILE A 232 -35.46 -19.18 -13.88
CA ILE A 232 -34.11 -18.69 -14.18
C ILE A 232 -33.44 -19.69 -15.13
N PRO A 233 -33.07 -19.28 -16.36
CA PRO A 233 -32.41 -20.17 -17.32
C PRO A 233 -31.04 -20.62 -16.79
N ALA A 234 -30.40 -21.57 -17.46
CA ALA A 234 -29.04 -21.99 -17.08
C ALA A 234 -28.01 -20.87 -17.31
N ASP A 235 -28.22 -20.05 -18.35
CA ASP A 235 -27.37 -18.95 -18.75
C ASP A 235 -28.19 -17.82 -19.40
N TYR A 236 -27.62 -16.62 -19.43
CA TYR A 236 -28.06 -15.49 -20.24
C TYR A 236 -26.97 -15.20 -21.27
N ASN A 237 -27.27 -15.42 -22.55
CA ASN A 237 -26.32 -15.24 -23.66
C ASN A 237 -24.99 -15.99 -23.48
N GLY A 238 -25.03 -17.23 -22.97
CA GLY A 238 -23.84 -18.04 -22.71
C GLY A 238 -23.12 -17.72 -21.40
N VAL A 239 -23.60 -16.74 -20.63
CA VAL A 239 -23.07 -16.41 -19.30
C VAL A 239 -23.90 -17.08 -18.23
N THR A 240 -23.26 -17.93 -17.43
CA THR A 240 -23.93 -18.73 -16.38
C THR A 240 -24.80 -17.88 -15.47
N ALA A 241 -26.03 -18.34 -15.26
CA ALA A 241 -26.96 -17.74 -14.33
C ALA A 241 -26.79 -18.37 -12.93
N MET A 242 -26.13 -17.65 -12.03
CA MET A 242 -25.86 -18.11 -10.66
C MET A 242 -27.00 -17.66 -9.75
N ILE A 243 -27.83 -18.61 -9.29
CA ILE A 243 -29.05 -18.27 -8.53
C ILE A 243 -28.74 -17.53 -7.22
N GLN A 244 -27.61 -17.83 -6.58
CA GLN A 244 -27.16 -17.17 -5.35
C GLN A 244 -26.74 -15.71 -5.55
N ASP A 245 -26.46 -15.31 -6.80
CA ASP A 245 -26.03 -13.95 -7.14
C ASP A 245 -27.17 -13.14 -7.76
N MET A 246 -28.40 -13.64 -7.76
CA MET A 246 -29.55 -12.92 -8.30
C MET A 246 -29.98 -11.81 -7.34
N GLU A 247 -30.44 -10.71 -7.92
CA GLU A 247 -31.03 -9.57 -7.23
C GLU A 247 -32.27 -9.12 -8.00
N VAL A 248 -33.27 -8.59 -7.31
CA VAL A 248 -34.51 -8.11 -7.92
C VAL A 248 -34.73 -6.66 -7.54
N ALA A 249 -34.98 -5.82 -8.54
CA ALA A 249 -35.42 -4.45 -8.34
C ALA A 249 -36.83 -4.25 -8.90
N ALA A 250 -37.56 -3.30 -8.33
CA ALA A 250 -38.82 -2.84 -8.90
C ALA A 250 -38.99 -1.35 -8.67
N PHE A 251 -39.64 -0.68 -9.62
CA PHE A 251 -39.87 0.76 -9.54
C PHE A 251 -41.15 1.17 -10.28
N VAL A 252 -41.73 2.28 -9.83
CA VAL A 252 -42.92 2.88 -10.46
C VAL A 252 -42.52 4.13 -11.24
N ALA A 253 -42.90 4.20 -12.52
CA ALA A 253 -42.63 5.35 -13.38
C ALA A 253 -43.91 6.00 -13.95
N GLU A 254 -43.84 7.28 -14.27
CA GLU A 254 -44.80 7.97 -15.12
C GLU A 254 -44.43 7.75 -16.60
N GLY A 255 -45.19 6.89 -17.28
CA GLY A 255 -44.84 6.47 -18.63
C GLY A 255 -43.46 5.80 -18.68
N ASN A 256 -42.61 6.23 -19.60
CA ASN A 256 -41.29 5.64 -19.84
C ASN A 256 -40.13 6.43 -19.22
N GLN A 257 -40.41 7.58 -18.60
CA GLN A 257 -39.42 8.53 -18.14
C GLN A 257 -39.49 8.60 -16.62
N GLU A 258 -40.09 9.64 -16.04
CA GLU A 258 -40.04 9.95 -14.60
C GLU A 258 -40.30 8.76 -13.66
N VAL A 259 -39.24 8.24 -13.03
CA VAL A 259 -39.32 7.21 -11.99
C VAL A 259 -39.58 7.88 -10.65
N ILE A 260 -40.60 7.42 -9.94
CA ILE A 260 -41.06 8.04 -8.71
C ILE A 260 -40.36 7.45 -7.50
N SER A 261 -40.35 6.13 -7.37
CA SER A 261 -39.59 5.43 -6.34
C SER A 261 -39.33 3.99 -6.76
N GLY A 262 -38.35 3.36 -6.12
CA GLY A 262 -37.91 1.99 -6.39
C GLY A 262 -37.43 1.30 -5.12
N ALA A 263 -37.34 -0.02 -5.18
CA ALA A 263 -36.76 -0.85 -4.15
C ALA A 263 -35.91 -1.96 -4.81
N THR A 264 -34.99 -2.53 -4.04
CA THR A 264 -34.23 -3.72 -4.41
C THR A 264 -34.33 -4.76 -3.30
N VAL A 265 -34.18 -6.03 -3.64
CA VAL A 265 -34.14 -7.14 -2.68
C VAL A 265 -33.25 -8.26 -3.21
N GLU A 266 -32.45 -8.83 -2.31
CA GLU A 266 -31.82 -10.12 -2.54
C GLU A 266 -32.82 -11.24 -2.24
N PRO A 267 -33.07 -12.19 -3.16
CA PRO A 267 -34.01 -13.27 -2.91
C PRO A 267 -33.60 -14.14 -1.73
N SER A 268 -34.60 -14.61 -0.98
CA SER A 268 -34.44 -15.74 -0.07
C SER A 268 -34.37 -17.06 -0.87
N PHE A 269 -33.88 -18.13 -0.23
CA PHE A 269 -33.72 -19.42 -0.88
C PHE A 269 -34.47 -20.51 -0.12
N ILE A 270 -35.18 -21.35 -0.87
CA ILE A 270 -35.92 -22.49 -0.32
C ILE A 270 -35.64 -23.79 -1.06
N ASN A 271 -36.01 -24.90 -0.41
CA ASN A 271 -35.88 -26.27 -0.91
C ASN A 271 -34.42 -26.69 -1.14
N LEU A 272 -33.51 -26.25 -0.27
CA LEU A 272 -32.17 -26.83 -0.19
C LEU A 272 -32.27 -28.32 0.17
N SER A 273 -31.25 -29.10 -0.20
CA SER A 273 -31.23 -30.55 0.03
C SER A 273 -31.17 -30.93 1.52
N THR A 274 -30.71 -30.02 2.37
CA THR A 274 -30.55 -30.18 3.82
C THR A 274 -31.26 -29.05 4.56
N ASN A 275 -31.67 -29.29 5.80
CA ASN A 275 -32.25 -28.29 6.70
C ASN A 275 -31.20 -27.56 7.52
N ASN A 276 -30.28 -28.28 8.16
CA ASN A 276 -29.18 -27.68 8.92
C ASN A 276 -27.86 -28.11 8.28
N ASN A 277 -27.15 -27.16 7.67
CA ASN A 277 -25.85 -27.41 7.05
C ASN A 277 -25.05 -26.10 7.05
N ALA A 278 -23.90 -26.09 7.71
CA ALA A 278 -22.93 -25.01 7.70
C ALA A 278 -21.65 -25.49 7.00
N GLY A 279 -21.21 -24.76 5.99
CA GLY A 279 -19.96 -25.07 5.28
C GLY A 279 -18.85 -24.07 5.57
N LEU A 280 -17.61 -24.55 5.62
CA LEU A 280 -16.40 -23.72 5.56
C LEU A 280 -16.10 -23.35 4.10
N GLU A 281 -16.36 -22.10 3.73
CA GLU A 281 -16.13 -21.62 2.35
C GLU A 281 -14.66 -21.28 2.11
N LYS A 282 -14.02 -20.62 3.08
CA LYS A 282 -12.64 -20.15 2.94
C LYS A 282 -11.99 -19.94 4.30
N ILE A 283 -10.68 -20.15 4.37
CA ILE A 283 -9.81 -19.62 5.43
C ILE A 283 -8.73 -18.73 4.80
N VAL A 284 -8.35 -17.68 5.52
CA VAL A 284 -7.30 -16.74 5.10
C VAL A 284 -6.29 -16.63 6.23
N VAL A 285 -5.03 -16.89 5.89
CA VAL A 285 -3.87 -16.75 6.76
C VAL A 285 -2.70 -16.22 5.94
N ALA A 286 -1.84 -15.39 6.55
CA ALA A 286 -0.63 -14.91 5.87
C ALA A 286 0.27 -16.10 5.52
N LYS A 287 0.90 -16.05 4.33
CA LYS A 287 1.70 -17.17 3.82
C LYS A 287 3.02 -17.37 4.56
N ILE A 288 3.53 -16.33 5.21
CA ILE A 288 4.70 -16.40 6.09
C ILE A 288 4.34 -15.69 7.39
N ILE A 289 4.57 -16.35 8.52
CA ILE A 289 4.31 -15.81 9.86
C ILE A 289 5.64 -15.57 10.58
N CYS A 290 5.79 -14.38 11.16
CA CYS A 290 6.88 -14.08 12.06
C CYS A 290 6.48 -14.35 13.51
N GLY A 291 7.31 -15.12 14.22
CA GLY A 291 7.04 -15.48 15.61
C GLY A 291 6.10 -16.68 15.74
N ASN A 292 5.34 -16.71 16.83
CA ASN A 292 4.58 -17.87 17.30
C ASN A 292 3.08 -17.61 17.42
N MET A 293 2.59 -16.52 16.84
CA MET A 293 1.19 -16.08 16.94
C MET A 293 0.60 -15.93 15.53
N VAL A 294 -0.66 -16.34 15.34
CA VAL A 294 -1.40 -16.15 14.10
C VAL A 294 -2.86 -15.79 14.39
N THR A 295 -3.47 -14.98 13.54
CA THR A 295 -4.89 -14.60 13.63
C THR A 295 -5.58 -14.90 12.30
N PRO A 296 -6.13 -16.12 12.12
CA PRO A 296 -6.77 -16.49 10.85
C PRO A 296 -8.18 -15.90 10.71
N LEU A 297 -8.56 -15.57 9.49
CA LEU A 297 -9.93 -15.26 9.11
C LEU A 297 -10.62 -16.50 8.54
N VAL A 298 -11.90 -16.68 8.84
CA VAL A 298 -12.73 -17.74 8.29
C VAL A 298 -13.98 -17.15 7.64
N LYS A 299 -14.41 -17.75 6.53
CA LYS A 299 -15.69 -17.48 5.88
C LYS A 299 -16.53 -18.75 5.90
N ILE A 300 -17.72 -18.66 6.49
CA ILE A 300 -18.70 -19.75 6.54
C ILE A 300 -19.90 -19.44 5.66
N ARG A 301 -20.64 -20.48 5.27
CA ARG A 301 -21.87 -20.38 4.49
C ARG A 301 -22.98 -21.24 5.12
N ASN A 302 -24.21 -20.75 5.10
CA ASN A 302 -25.38 -21.59 5.41
C ASN A 302 -25.82 -22.34 4.15
N ASN A 303 -25.60 -23.65 4.10
CA ASN A 303 -26.02 -24.52 3.00
C ASN A 303 -27.36 -25.23 3.29
N GLY A 304 -27.99 -24.96 4.44
CA GLY A 304 -29.28 -25.52 4.86
C GLY A 304 -30.48 -24.57 4.65
N ASN A 305 -31.70 -25.12 4.79
CA ASN A 305 -32.95 -24.35 4.75
C ASN A 305 -33.21 -23.51 6.03
N ASN A 306 -32.71 -23.93 7.19
CA ASN A 306 -32.93 -23.23 8.45
C ASN A 306 -31.84 -22.17 8.65
N ASN A 307 -32.19 -21.04 9.24
CA ASN A 307 -31.20 -20.03 9.61
C ASN A 307 -30.19 -20.59 10.63
N LEU A 308 -28.90 -20.37 10.37
CA LEU A 308 -27.83 -20.66 11.32
C LEU A 308 -27.73 -19.53 12.34
N THR A 309 -27.87 -19.87 13.62
CA THR A 309 -27.81 -18.92 14.74
C THR A 309 -26.58 -19.09 15.62
N SER A 310 -25.90 -20.24 15.52
CA SER A 310 -24.60 -20.48 16.15
C SER A 310 -23.80 -21.52 15.40
N VAL A 311 -22.46 -21.42 15.44
CA VAL A 311 -21.51 -22.41 14.92
C VAL A 311 -20.31 -22.45 15.85
N ASP A 312 -19.94 -23.63 16.33
CA ASP A 312 -18.70 -23.87 17.07
C ASP A 312 -17.62 -24.37 16.11
N ILE A 313 -16.53 -23.62 16.00
CA ILE A 313 -15.43 -23.90 15.08
C ILE A 313 -14.19 -24.25 15.89
N SER A 314 -13.73 -25.48 15.79
CA SER A 314 -12.45 -25.93 16.33
C SER A 314 -11.33 -25.58 15.36
N TYR A 315 -10.20 -25.10 15.88
CA TYR A 315 -9.05 -24.80 15.06
C TYR A 315 -7.73 -25.02 15.82
N ASN A 316 -6.70 -25.45 15.09
CA ASN A 316 -5.35 -25.62 15.61
C ASN A 316 -4.30 -25.41 14.52
N VAL A 317 -3.06 -25.17 14.94
CA VAL A 317 -1.89 -25.13 14.06
C VAL A 317 -1.02 -26.34 14.33
N GLY A 318 -0.71 -27.14 13.31
CA GLY A 318 0.25 -28.24 13.38
C GLY A 318 -0.20 -29.42 14.26
N GLY A 319 -1.50 -29.58 14.50
CA GLY A 319 -2.03 -30.63 15.39
C GLY A 319 -1.80 -30.36 16.88
N ASN A 320 -1.53 -29.11 17.23
CA ASN A 320 -1.51 -28.64 18.62
C ASN A 320 -2.93 -28.67 19.23
N THR A 321 -3.04 -28.26 20.50
CA THR A 321 -4.33 -28.21 21.21
C THR A 321 -5.37 -27.39 20.45
N ASP A 322 -6.58 -27.93 20.32
CA ASP A 322 -7.70 -27.23 19.71
C ASP A 322 -8.10 -26.00 20.54
N SER A 323 -8.29 -24.89 19.83
CA SER A 323 -9.05 -23.74 20.29
C SER A 323 -10.44 -23.78 19.67
N VAL A 324 -11.45 -23.21 20.34
CA VAL A 324 -12.81 -23.17 19.83
C VAL A 324 -13.27 -21.73 19.73
N HIS A 325 -13.70 -21.35 18.53
CA HIS A 325 -14.41 -20.09 18.28
C HIS A 325 -15.92 -20.34 18.32
N HIS A 326 -16.65 -19.47 19.02
CA HIS A 326 -18.10 -19.53 19.15
C HIS A 326 -18.74 -18.41 18.34
N TRP A 327 -19.15 -18.72 17.11
CA TRP A 327 -19.88 -17.77 16.28
C TRP A 327 -21.36 -17.78 16.66
N THR A 328 -21.97 -16.60 16.76
CA THR A 328 -23.42 -16.42 16.96
C THR A 328 -23.96 -15.36 16.01
N GLY A 329 -25.15 -15.56 15.46
CA GLY A 329 -25.76 -14.63 14.51
C GLY A 329 -27.15 -15.05 14.06
N ASN A 330 -27.53 -14.63 12.85
CA ASN A 330 -28.70 -15.13 12.13
C ASN A 330 -28.35 -15.15 10.64
N LEU A 331 -27.77 -16.25 10.17
CA LEU A 331 -27.30 -16.42 8.81
C LEU A 331 -28.34 -17.20 7.99
N GLU A 332 -28.98 -16.50 7.06
CA GLU A 332 -30.02 -17.06 6.19
C GLU A 332 -29.44 -18.04 5.15
N PRO A 333 -30.27 -18.91 4.54
CA PRO A 333 -29.83 -19.85 3.52
C PRO A 333 -29.01 -19.21 2.40
N LEU A 334 -27.93 -19.89 2.00
CA LEU A 334 -26.91 -19.50 1.02
C LEU A 334 -26.15 -18.21 1.29
N LYS A 335 -26.38 -17.52 2.41
CA LYS A 335 -25.61 -16.35 2.83
C LYS A 335 -24.30 -16.74 3.50
N PHE A 336 -23.38 -15.78 3.57
CA PHE A 336 -22.05 -15.94 4.16
C PHE A 336 -21.86 -15.10 5.42
N ALA A 337 -20.98 -15.55 6.30
CA ALA A 337 -20.42 -14.74 7.39
C ALA A 337 -18.89 -14.88 7.38
N GLU A 338 -18.18 -13.79 7.65
CA GLU A 338 -16.72 -13.74 7.72
C GLU A 338 -16.28 -13.10 9.03
N PHE A 339 -15.30 -13.69 9.70
CA PHE A 339 -14.83 -13.25 11.03
C PHE A 339 -13.45 -13.83 11.36
N ASP A 340 -12.74 -13.19 12.30
CA ASP A 340 -11.49 -13.70 12.87
C ASP A 340 -11.75 -14.86 13.83
N LEU A 341 -10.99 -15.95 13.70
CA LEU A 341 -11.01 -17.05 14.67
C LEU A 341 -10.41 -16.65 16.01
N GLY A 342 -9.60 -15.58 16.03
CA GLY A 342 -8.86 -15.09 17.19
C GLY A 342 -7.38 -15.47 17.13
N GLU A 343 -6.60 -14.89 18.04
CA GLU A 343 -5.18 -15.17 18.17
C GLU A 343 -4.92 -16.63 18.59
N TYR A 344 -3.97 -17.28 17.92
CA TYR A 344 -3.54 -18.64 18.22
C TYR A 344 -2.01 -18.70 18.40
N GLU A 345 -1.58 -19.14 19.58
CA GLU A 345 -0.17 -19.40 19.87
C GLU A 345 0.22 -20.82 19.44
N PHE A 346 1.31 -20.97 18.68
CA PHE A 346 1.79 -22.25 18.18
C PHE A 346 3.31 -22.37 18.32
N THR A 347 3.86 -23.59 18.21
CA THR A 347 5.32 -23.76 18.10
C THR A 347 5.70 -23.78 16.62
N PRO A 348 6.44 -22.78 16.09
CA PRO A 348 6.69 -22.69 14.66
C PRO A 348 7.61 -23.80 14.14
N VAL A 349 7.18 -24.46 13.06
CA VAL A 349 8.02 -25.30 12.20
C VAL A 349 8.16 -24.65 10.82
N GLN A 350 8.99 -25.22 9.94
CA GLN A 350 9.23 -24.62 8.62
C GLN A 350 7.93 -24.35 7.87
N THR A 351 7.06 -25.37 7.78
CA THR A 351 5.73 -25.27 7.18
C THR A 351 4.72 -25.76 8.20
N ASN A 352 3.79 -24.88 8.57
CA ASN A 352 2.74 -25.10 9.55
C ASN A 352 1.41 -25.34 8.82
N SER A 353 0.52 -26.13 9.42
CA SER A 353 -0.80 -26.44 8.88
C SER A 353 -1.86 -25.86 9.81
N LEU A 354 -2.66 -24.91 9.33
CA LEU A 354 -3.85 -24.43 10.02
C LEU A 354 -5.01 -25.36 9.68
N ASN A 355 -5.53 -26.08 10.67
CA ASN A 355 -6.67 -26.95 10.53
C ASN A 355 -7.88 -26.27 11.16
N VAL A 356 -9.01 -26.22 10.46
CA VAL A 356 -10.26 -25.60 10.93
C VAL A 356 -11.40 -26.58 10.66
N GLU A 357 -12.25 -26.79 11.66
CA GLU A 357 -13.36 -27.75 11.63
C GLU A 357 -14.62 -27.19 12.31
N ILE A 358 -15.78 -27.30 11.66
CA ILE A 358 -17.08 -27.08 12.28
C ILE A 358 -17.42 -28.29 13.14
N THR A 359 -17.59 -28.06 14.44
CA THR A 359 -17.83 -29.12 15.43
C THR A 359 -19.29 -29.18 15.91
N SER A 360 -19.99 -28.06 15.84
CA SER A 360 -21.40 -27.98 16.20
C SER A 360 -22.09 -26.81 15.50
N ILE A 361 -23.39 -26.94 15.23
CA ILE A 361 -24.21 -25.89 14.64
C ILE A 361 -25.52 -25.75 15.40
N SER A 362 -26.17 -24.60 15.29
CA SER A 362 -27.55 -24.42 15.74
C SER A 362 -28.50 -25.31 14.94
N GLY A 363 -29.57 -25.79 15.58
CA GLY A 363 -30.65 -26.50 14.87
C GLY A 363 -30.49 -28.02 14.80
N GLY A 364 -29.34 -28.58 15.18
CA GLY A 364 -29.13 -30.01 15.31
C GLY A 364 -27.77 -30.48 14.83
N VAL A 365 -27.74 -31.65 14.22
CA VAL A 365 -26.56 -32.19 13.55
C VAL A 365 -26.43 -31.52 12.19
N ASP A 366 -25.20 -31.27 11.77
CA ASP A 366 -24.91 -30.88 10.39
C ASP A 366 -25.22 -32.06 9.44
N GLU A 367 -26.15 -31.87 8.52
CA GLU A 367 -26.62 -32.91 7.62
C GLU A 367 -25.65 -33.18 6.45
N ASP A 368 -24.64 -32.34 6.24
CA ASP A 368 -23.54 -32.57 5.29
C ASP A 368 -22.20 -32.27 5.96
N GLU A 369 -21.43 -33.31 6.25
CA GLU A 369 -20.12 -33.13 6.91
C GLU A 369 -18.97 -32.90 5.91
N SER A 370 -19.26 -32.89 4.59
CA SER A 370 -18.21 -32.86 3.56
C SER A 370 -17.49 -31.51 3.43
N ASP A 371 -18.11 -30.43 3.92
CA ASP A 371 -17.63 -29.06 3.95
C ASP A 371 -17.34 -28.55 5.37
N ASN A 372 -17.32 -29.43 6.36
CA ASN A 372 -17.04 -29.08 7.76
C ASN A 372 -15.56 -28.88 8.07
N ALA A 373 -14.64 -29.23 7.18
CA ALA A 373 -13.21 -29.15 7.45
C ALA A 373 -12.44 -28.51 6.29
N ILE A 374 -11.54 -27.58 6.62
CA ILE A 374 -10.62 -26.95 5.67
C ILE A 374 -9.23 -26.84 6.30
N THR A 375 -8.21 -26.89 5.46
CA THR A 375 -6.81 -26.78 5.88
C THR A 375 -6.06 -25.88 4.92
N ASP A 376 -5.23 -24.99 5.45
CA ASP A 376 -4.28 -24.18 4.69
C ASP A 376 -2.91 -24.26 5.38
N SER A 377 -1.86 -23.94 4.64
CA SER A 377 -0.49 -23.97 5.14
C SER A 377 0.19 -22.62 5.00
N PHE A 378 1.07 -22.34 5.96
CA PHE A 378 1.91 -21.15 5.98
C PHE A 378 3.29 -21.51 6.52
N ASP A 379 4.31 -20.78 6.07
CA ASP A 379 5.68 -20.99 6.50
C ASP A 379 6.05 -20.10 7.69
N LYS A 380 7.03 -20.52 8.49
CA LYS A 380 7.66 -19.60 9.44
C LYS A 380 8.63 -18.67 8.69
N SER A 381 8.79 -17.46 9.21
CA SER A 381 9.79 -16.52 8.69
C SER A 381 11.23 -16.99 8.93
N ALA A 382 12.18 -16.44 8.19
CA ALA A 382 13.60 -16.67 8.42
C ALA A 382 14.03 -16.10 9.78
N GLU A 383 14.92 -16.80 10.46
CA GLU A 383 15.46 -16.42 11.77
C GLU A 383 16.94 -16.05 11.64
N ALA A 384 17.26 -14.77 11.81
CA ALA A 384 18.57 -14.19 11.58
C ALA A 384 19.23 -13.65 12.86
N ASN A 385 20.52 -13.35 12.81
CA ASN A 385 21.12 -12.44 13.78
C ASN A 385 20.70 -10.97 13.52
N ASN A 386 20.91 -10.10 14.51
CA ASN A 386 20.40 -8.74 14.49
C ASN A 386 21.25 -7.75 13.66
N LEU A 387 22.32 -8.21 12.99
CA LEU A 387 23.10 -7.40 12.06
C LEU A 387 22.76 -7.81 10.63
N VAL A 388 21.82 -7.09 10.02
CA VAL A 388 21.22 -7.43 8.73
C VAL A 388 21.69 -6.45 7.66
N THR A 389 22.09 -6.95 6.50
CA THR A 389 22.54 -6.17 5.35
C THR A 389 21.59 -6.37 4.16
N LEU A 390 21.07 -5.27 3.63
CA LEU A 390 20.44 -5.19 2.32
C LEU A 390 21.50 -4.85 1.27
N SER A 391 21.62 -5.68 0.23
CA SER A 391 22.41 -5.39 -0.97
C SER A 391 21.47 -5.29 -2.16
N LEU A 392 21.14 -4.07 -2.57
CA LEU A 392 20.23 -3.74 -3.68
C LEU A 392 21.05 -3.37 -4.92
N THR A 393 20.79 -3.99 -6.07
CA THR A 393 21.31 -3.52 -7.37
C THR A 393 20.16 -3.09 -8.26
N THR A 394 20.12 -1.81 -8.59
CA THR A 394 19.13 -1.23 -9.50
C THR A 394 19.46 -1.50 -10.96
N ASP A 395 18.46 -1.39 -11.82
CA ASP A 395 18.58 -1.52 -13.27
C ASP A 395 18.54 -0.13 -13.96
N GLN A 396 17.97 -0.04 -15.17
CA GLN A 396 17.85 1.24 -15.89
C GLN A 396 16.69 2.13 -15.38
N TYR A 397 15.93 1.69 -14.39
CA TYR A 397 14.72 2.36 -13.89
C TYR A 397 14.77 2.53 -12.36
N ALA A 398 15.94 2.90 -11.83
CA ALA A 398 16.18 3.00 -10.39
C ALA A 398 15.28 4.01 -9.65
N ASN A 399 14.72 5.00 -10.37
CA ASN A 399 13.79 5.98 -9.81
C ASN A 399 12.43 5.40 -9.41
N GLU A 400 12.14 4.17 -9.84
CA GLU A 400 10.87 3.48 -9.57
C GLU A 400 10.95 2.65 -8.28
N ILE A 401 12.18 2.41 -7.79
CA ILE A 401 12.51 1.53 -6.67
C ILE A 401 12.59 2.30 -5.36
N SER A 402 11.86 1.80 -4.38
CA SER A 402 12.00 2.20 -2.98
C SER A 402 11.85 1.00 -2.05
N TRP A 403 12.30 1.13 -0.81
CA TRP A 403 12.09 0.12 0.21
C TRP A 403 11.86 0.74 1.58
N LYS A 404 11.24 -0.04 2.46
CA LYS A 404 11.00 0.27 3.87
C LYS A 404 11.24 -0.96 4.74
N LEU A 405 11.61 -0.71 5.99
CA LEU A 405 11.78 -1.75 7.00
C LEU A 405 10.95 -1.37 8.23
N PHE A 406 10.04 -2.24 8.63
CA PHE A 406 9.18 -2.03 9.80
C PHE A 406 9.46 -3.08 10.87
N ASN A 407 9.32 -2.69 12.14
CA ASN A 407 9.32 -3.62 13.28
C ASN A 407 7.91 -4.14 13.61
N SER A 408 7.77 -4.97 14.65
CA SER A 408 6.48 -5.59 14.99
C SER A 408 5.41 -4.60 15.48
N SER A 409 5.81 -3.42 15.95
CA SER A 409 4.88 -2.34 16.34
C SER A 409 4.40 -1.49 15.16
N GLY A 410 4.89 -1.76 13.94
CA GLY A 410 4.63 -0.95 12.75
C GLY A 410 5.49 0.32 12.65
N ALA A 411 6.53 0.46 13.48
CA ALA A 411 7.45 1.59 13.40
C ALA A 411 8.44 1.39 12.25
N GLU A 412 8.62 2.42 11.42
CA GLU A 412 9.63 2.44 10.35
C GLU A 412 11.03 2.57 10.98
N ILE A 413 11.90 1.60 10.69
CA ILE A 413 13.29 1.50 11.16
C ILE A 413 14.26 2.05 10.11
N GLY A 414 13.90 1.93 8.84
CA GLY A 414 14.68 2.46 7.75
C GLY A 414 13.88 2.50 6.45
N SER A 415 14.32 3.35 5.53
CA SER A 415 13.77 3.43 4.18
C SER A 415 14.81 3.95 3.20
N GLY A 416 14.58 3.71 1.92
CA GLY A 416 15.48 4.15 0.87
C GLY A 416 14.80 4.32 -0.48
N SER A 417 15.22 5.34 -1.24
CA SER A 417 14.67 5.69 -2.55
C SER A 417 15.63 6.63 -3.31
N GLY A 418 15.28 6.99 -4.55
CA GLY A 418 16.01 8.02 -5.31
C GLY A 418 17.37 7.57 -5.83
N TYR A 419 17.50 6.27 -6.12
CA TYR A 419 18.76 5.66 -6.52
C TYR A 419 19.17 5.98 -7.95
N SER A 420 20.47 5.85 -8.24
CA SER A 420 21.00 5.96 -9.59
C SER A 420 20.84 4.65 -10.37
N ASN A 421 20.68 4.74 -11.68
CA ASN A 421 20.58 3.57 -12.55
C ASN A 421 21.85 2.71 -12.52
N ASN A 422 21.67 1.40 -12.60
CA ASN A 422 22.73 0.38 -12.64
C ASN A 422 23.74 0.52 -11.48
N SER A 423 23.25 0.89 -10.31
CA SER A 423 24.09 1.07 -9.12
C SER A 423 23.82 -0.03 -8.10
N THR A 424 24.83 -0.28 -7.25
CA THR A 424 24.69 -1.19 -6.12
C THR A 424 24.72 -0.38 -4.84
N ILE A 425 23.72 -0.58 -4.01
CA ILE A 425 23.53 0.05 -2.71
C ILE A 425 23.62 -1.04 -1.65
N SER A 426 24.32 -0.73 -0.56
CA SER A 426 24.45 -1.64 0.58
C SER A 426 24.08 -0.87 1.84
N GLU A 427 23.04 -1.33 2.52
CA GLU A 427 22.56 -0.76 3.78
C GLU A 427 22.70 -1.82 4.87
N THR A 428 23.19 -1.45 6.04
CA THR A 428 23.38 -2.37 7.18
C THR A 428 22.66 -1.84 8.39
N PHE A 429 21.86 -2.71 9.01
CA PHE A 429 21.01 -2.40 10.14
C PHE A 429 21.48 -3.22 11.36
N HIS A 430 21.69 -2.53 12.48
CA HIS A 430 21.80 -3.16 13.78
C HIS A 430 20.42 -3.08 14.45
N LEU A 431 19.69 -4.19 14.42
CA LEU A 431 18.30 -4.29 14.82
C LEU A 431 18.18 -4.75 16.28
N ASP A 432 17.03 -4.49 16.91
CA ASP A 432 16.68 -5.15 18.17
C ASP A 432 16.22 -6.60 17.89
N LEU A 433 16.05 -7.42 18.92
CA LEU A 433 15.42 -8.74 18.79
C LEU A 433 13.91 -8.59 18.64
N ASP A 434 13.41 -8.69 17.41
CA ASP A 434 12.01 -8.46 17.06
C ASP A 434 11.63 -9.18 15.75
N CYS A 435 10.36 -9.12 15.42
CA CYS A 435 9.84 -9.38 14.09
C CYS A 435 9.93 -8.13 13.22
N TYR A 436 10.34 -8.32 11.97
CA TYR A 436 10.49 -7.25 10.99
C TYR A 436 9.81 -7.62 9.67
N ILE A 437 9.39 -6.60 8.94
CA ILE A 437 8.91 -6.70 7.55
C ILE A 437 9.77 -5.78 6.69
N PHE A 438 10.48 -6.36 5.72
CA PHE A 438 11.13 -5.62 4.66
C PHE A 438 10.20 -5.52 3.46
N GLU A 439 9.82 -4.30 3.08
CA GLU A 439 8.97 -4.00 1.93
C GLU A 439 9.85 -3.39 0.83
N ILE A 440 9.81 -3.95 -0.37
CA ILE A 440 10.39 -3.35 -1.58
C ILE A 440 9.28 -3.05 -2.58
N ILE A 441 9.31 -1.85 -3.18
CA ILE A 441 8.27 -1.33 -4.05
C ILE A 441 8.88 -0.90 -5.37
N ASP A 442 8.21 -1.26 -6.46
CA ASP A 442 8.40 -0.72 -7.79
C ASP A 442 7.12 -0.02 -8.27
N SER A 443 7.22 1.28 -8.56
CA SER A 443 6.06 2.12 -8.82
C SER A 443 5.33 1.84 -10.15
N TYR A 444 5.98 1.18 -11.12
CA TYR A 444 5.39 0.87 -12.43
C TYR A 444 4.93 -0.59 -12.54
N GLY A 445 5.35 -1.45 -11.63
CA GLY A 445 4.83 -2.78 -11.41
C GLY A 445 5.50 -3.90 -12.18
N ASP A 446 6.66 -3.63 -12.80
CA ASP A 446 7.46 -4.63 -13.51
C ASP A 446 8.69 -5.10 -12.73
N GLY A 447 9.03 -4.43 -11.62
CA GLY A 447 10.08 -4.86 -10.70
C GLY A 447 11.45 -4.33 -11.09
N GLY A 448 12.39 -5.21 -11.47
CA GLY A 448 13.66 -4.82 -12.11
C GLY A 448 14.90 -4.83 -11.20
N ALA A 449 14.84 -4.28 -9.99
CA ALA A 449 16.01 -4.29 -9.10
C ALA A 449 16.20 -5.65 -8.42
N ARG A 450 17.43 -6.17 -8.45
CA ARG A 450 17.79 -7.39 -7.70
C ARG A 450 18.20 -7.00 -6.28
N TYR A 451 17.89 -7.82 -5.29
CA TYR A 451 18.41 -7.61 -3.95
C TYR A 451 18.67 -8.90 -3.20
N ASP A 452 19.54 -8.78 -2.21
CA ASP A 452 19.82 -9.78 -1.20
C ASP A 452 19.61 -9.16 0.18
N LEU A 453 18.87 -9.83 1.06
CA LEU A 453 18.79 -9.52 2.49
C LEU A 453 19.48 -10.65 3.26
N LYS A 454 20.57 -10.34 3.95
CA LYS A 454 21.39 -11.34 4.65
C LYS A 454 21.75 -10.88 6.06
N ASP A 455 21.97 -11.83 6.95
CA ASP A 455 22.59 -11.54 8.23
C ASP A 455 24.12 -11.58 8.13
N SER A 456 24.79 -11.19 9.21
CA SER A 456 26.25 -11.12 9.27
C SER A 456 26.97 -12.47 9.21
N ASP A 457 26.27 -13.59 9.43
CA ASP A 457 26.83 -14.95 9.29
C ASP A 457 26.66 -15.48 7.84
N GLY A 458 26.00 -14.70 6.98
CA GLY A 458 25.72 -15.04 5.58
C GLY A 458 24.44 -15.85 5.39
N LEU A 459 23.58 -15.97 6.41
CA LEU A 459 22.23 -16.52 6.23
C LEU A 459 21.46 -15.61 5.27
N ILE A 460 20.86 -16.20 4.25
CA ILE A 460 19.98 -15.48 3.33
C ILE A 460 18.59 -15.46 3.94
N ILE A 461 18.14 -14.26 4.34
CA ILE A 461 16.77 -14.01 4.77
C ILE A 461 15.84 -14.12 3.55
N HIS A 462 16.21 -13.42 2.47
CA HIS A 462 15.56 -13.53 1.17
C HIS A 462 16.47 -12.98 0.06
N SER A 463 16.22 -13.42 -1.18
CA SER A 463 16.90 -12.93 -2.37
C SER A 463 15.90 -12.84 -3.52
N SER A 464 15.97 -11.76 -4.29
CA SER A 464 15.15 -11.58 -5.48
C SER A 464 15.99 -11.18 -6.68
N THR A 465 15.65 -11.73 -7.84
CA THR A 465 16.26 -11.36 -9.13
C THR A 465 15.59 -10.14 -9.77
N GLY A 466 14.67 -9.47 -9.06
CA GLY A 466 13.88 -8.34 -9.57
C GLY A 466 12.52 -8.74 -10.15
N SER A 467 12.02 -9.92 -9.81
CA SER A 467 10.75 -10.46 -10.34
C SER A 467 9.61 -10.39 -9.31
N TYR A 468 9.44 -9.24 -8.67
CA TYR A 468 8.41 -8.98 -7.65
C TYR A 468 7.26 -8.07 -8.14
N GLY A 469 7.22 -7.72 -9.43
CA GLY A 469 6.19 -6.84 -9.98
C GLY A 469 6.16 -5.50 -9.25
N LYS A 470 5.03 -5.13 -8.65
CA LYS A 470 4.89 -3.89 -7.85
C LYS A 470 5.65 -3.89 -6.53
N GLY A 471 6.05 -5.05 -6.02
CA GLY A 471 6.71 -5.17 -4.74
C GLY A 471 6.45 -6.48 -4.03
N GLU A 472 7.19 -6.70 -2.94
CA GLU A 472 7.01 -7.84 -2.05
C GLU A 472 7.31 -7.46 -0.59
N ASP A 473 6.61 -8.13 0.34
CA ASP A 473 6.79 -8.01 1.78
C ASP A 473 7.48 -9.26 2.33
N ILE A 474 8.65 -9.07 2.95
CA ILE A 474 9.49 -10.15 3.44
C ILE A 474 9.55 -10.10 4.97
N PRO A 475 8.74 -10.90 5.67
CA PRO A 475 8.83 -11.01 7.12
C PRO A 475 10.07 -11.83 7.52
N PHE A 476 10.76 -11.40 8.56
CA PHE A 476 11.88 -12.12 9.19
C PHE A 476 11.95 -11.80 10.69
N LYS A 477 12.64 -12.67 11.45
CA LYS A 477 12.82 -12.50 12.89
C LYS A 477 14.29 -12.42 13.24
N THR A 478 14.68 -11.46 14.06
CA THR A 478 16.01 -11.45 14.67
C THR A 478 15.96 -12.19 16.00
N ILE A 479 16.85 -13.16 16.19
CA ILE A 479 16.83 -14.06 17.36
C ILE A 479 18.15 -14.09 18.13
N THR A 480 19.22 -13.51 17.58
CA THR A 480 20.56 -13.50 18.16
C THR A 480 21.18 -12.11 18.06
N GLU A 481 21.66 -11.56 19.17
CA GLU A 481 22.41 -10.30 19.19
C GLU A 481 23.87 -10.51 18.75
N VAL A 482 24.35 -9.65 17.85
CA VAL A 482 25.75 -9.54 17.48
C VAL A 482 26.44 -8.61 18.47
N GLN A 483 27.39 -9.16 19.22
CA GLN A 483 28.20 -8.38 20.17
C GLN A 483 28.96 -7.26 19.45
N THR A 484 28.91 -6.06 20.00
CA THR A 484 29.69 -4.91 19.53
C THR A 484 30.86 -4.60 20.47
N TYR A 485 31.83 -3.84 19.97
CA TYR A 485 33.04 -3.43 20.67
C TYR A 485 33.26 -1.92 20.54
N SER A 486 34.18 -1.36 21.32
CA SER A 486 34.63 0.02 21.15
C SER A 486 35.95 0.12 20.41
N THR A 487 36.08 1.15 19.57
CA THR A 487 37.34 1.54 18.94
C THR A 487 37.74 2.92 19.43
N THR A 488 38.85 2.99 20.18
CA THR A 488 39.40 4.23 20.71
C THR A 488 40.57 4.69 19.85
N PHE A 489 40.50 5.91 19.33
CA PHE A 489 41.58 6.55 18.61
C PHE A 489 42.29 7.55 19.51
N ASN A 490 43.62 7.48 19.57
CA ASN A 490 44.47 8.46 20.24
C ASN A 490 45.32 9.19 19.18
N VAL A 491 45.05 10.47 18.95
CA VAL A 491 45.67 11.27 17.87
C VAL A 491 46.65 12.29 18.45
N THR A 492 47.89 12.26 17.99
CA THR A 492 48.96 13.18 18.44
C THR A 492 49.79 13.74 17.28
N ASP A 493 50.56 14.82 17.50
CA ASP A 493 51.65 15.26 16.61
C ASP A 493 52.99 14.55 16.88
N GLY A 494 52.97 13.50 17.70
CA GLY A 494 54.15 12.82 18.23
C GLY A 494 54.67 13.37 19.56
N THR A 495 54.17 14.53 20.01
CA THR A 495 54.49 15.13 21.33
C THR A 495 53.24 15.54 22.11
N ASN A 496 52.26 16.15 21.44
CA ASN A 496 51.05 16.71 22.03
C ASN A 496 49.80 16.03 21.45
N PRO A 497 48.73 15.87 22.27
CA PRO A 497 47.43 15.43 21.78
C PRO A 497 46.83 16.46 20.81
N ILE A 498 46.10 15.98 19.81
CA ILE A 498 45.41 16.84 18.83
C ILE A 498 43.92 16.85 19.12
N GLU A 499 43.42 17.99 19.59
CA GLU A 499 41.99 18.26 19.80
C GLU A 499 41.29 18.59 18.47
N ASN A 500 40.01 18.24 18.35
CA ASN A 500 39.16 18.50 17.18
C ASN A 500 39.66 17.88 15.86
N ALA A 501 40.43 16.78 15.93
CA ALA A 501 40.71 15.98 14.75
C ALA A 501 39.47 15.15 14.38
N GLU A 502 39.00 15.29 13.16
CA GLU A 502 37.84 14.58 12.64
C GLU A 502 38.27 13.21 12.12
N ILE A 503 37.75 12.15 12.75
CA ILE A 503 37.99 10.76 12.39
C ILE A 503 36.72 10.24 11.74
N ASN A 504 36.79 9.81 10.48
CA ASN A 504 35.72 9.07 9.83
C ASN A 504 36.09 7.58 9.81
N LEU A 505 35.32 6.75 10.48
CA LEU A 505 35.45 5.29 10.48
C LEU A 505 34.37 4.72 9.55
N THR A 506 34.78 4.05 8.48
CA THR A 506 33.86 3.60 7.41
C THR A 506 32.74 2.72 7.97
N SER A 507 31.49 3.03 7.62
CA SER A 507 30.25 2.40 8.13
C SER A 507 29.87 2.75 9.59
N PHE A 508 30.69 3.50 10.33
CA PHE A 508 30.46 3.88 11.73
C PHE A 508 30.40 5.41 11.95
N GLY A 509 30.53 6.19 10.88
CA GLY A 509 30.37 7.64 10.90
C GLY A 509 31.63 8.39 11.29
N THR A 510 31.45 9.60 11.82
CA THR A 510 32.53 10.52 12.15
C THR A 510 32.50 10.88 13.64
N GLN A 511 33.66 10.91 14.28
CA GLN A 511 33.86 11.41 15.64
C GLN A 511 35.02 12.41 15.67
N THR A 512 34.99 13.34 16.61
CA THR A 512 36.07 14.32 16.82
C THR A 512 36.82 14.04 18.11
N THR A 513 38.15 14.20 18.08
CA THR A 513 38.97 14.05 19.29
C THR A 513 38.71 15.15 20.32
N ASP A 514 38.74 14.77 21.60
CA ASP A 514 38.68 15.68 22.74
C ASP A 514 40.02 16.38 23.02
N ALA A 515 40.09 17.18 24.09
CA ALA A 515 41.32 17.89 24.50
C ALA A 515 42.50 16.97 24.85
N SER A 516 42.25 15.68 25.08
CA SER A 516 43.28 14.65 25.30
C SER A 516 43.68 13.95 24.01
N GLY A 517 43.12 14.35 22.86
CA GLY A 517 43.37 13.74 21.56
C GLY A 517 42.61 12.43 21.36
N VAL A 518 41.59 12.15 22.16
CA VAL A 518 40.88 10.86 22.17
C VAL A 518 39.51 10.97 21.50
N ALA A 519 39.20 10.04 20.61
CA ALA A 519 37.85 9.83 20.07
C ALA A 519 37.45 8.35 20.22
N ILE A 520 36.20 8.10 20.59
CA ILE A 520 35.71 6.72 20.82
C ILE A 520 34.50 6.48 19.91
N PHE A 521 34.60 5.41 19.12
CA PHE A 521 33.46 4.80 18.44
C PHE A 521 32.94 3.68 19.33
N ASN A 522 31.72 3.85 19.84
CA ASN A 522 31.01 2.78 20.51
C ASN A 522 30.23 1.96 19.47
N ASP A 523 29.89 0.73 19.83
CA ASP A 523 29.02 -0.15 19.03
C ASP A 523 29.59 -0.56 17.66
N VAL A 524 30.91 -0.75 17.59
CA VAL A 524 31.59 -1.26 16.41
C VAL A 524 31.37 -2.77 16.31
N TYR A 525 30.58 -3.20 15.33
CA TYR A 525 30.36 -4.63 15.06
C TYR A 525 31.59 -5.29 14.42
N PRO A 526 31.78 -6.62 14.59
CA PRO A 526 32.92 -7.35 14.06
C PRO A 526 33.12 -7.14 12.56
N LYS A 527 34.26 -6.56 12.18
CA LYS A 527 34.63 -6.32 10.79
C LYS A 527 36.15 -6.23 10.65
N ASN A 528 36.67 -6.90 9.62
CA ASN A 528 38.07 -6.79 9.23
C ASN A 528 38.28 -5.55 8.35
N ASP A 529 39.48 -4.98 8.42
CA ASP A 529 39.98 -3.97 7.49
C ASP A 529 39.07 -2.75 7.31
N ILE A 530 38.50 -2.23 8.41
CA ILE A 530 37.68 -1.02 8.41
C ILE A 530 38.57 0.17 8.07
N ASP A 531 38.38 0.78 6.90
CA ASP A 531 39.08 2.00 6.51
C ASP A 531 38.69 3.17 7.44
N TYR A 532 39.67 3.94 7.89
CA TYR A 532 39.44 5.21 8.59
C TYR A 532 40.28 6.34 8.01
N THR A 533 39.77 7.56 8.12
CA THR A 533 40.49 8.78 7.73
C THR A 533 40.48 9.78 8.87
N ILE A 534 41.61 10.49 9.05
CA ILE A 534 41.75 11.55 10.04
C ILE A 534 42.09 12.84 9.30
N THR A 535 41.30 13.89 9.56
CA THR A 535 41.51 15.22 8.99
C THR A 535 41.44 16.28 10.07
N THR A 536 42.34 17.27 9.99
CA THR A 536 42.32 18.43 10.88
C THR A 536 43.10 19.59 10.24
N THR A 537 42.79 20.82 10.63
CA THR A 537 43.41 22.01 10.04
C THR A 537 44.90 22.08 10.41
N GLY A 538 45.77 22.25 9.41
CA GLY A 538 47.21 22.37 9.62
C GLY A 538 47.98 21.05 9.66
N PHE A 539 47.31 19.92 9.42
CA PHE A 539 47.93 18.59 9.34
C PHE A 539 47.58 17.88 8.03
N ASP A 540 48.48 17.02 7.57
CA ASP A 540 48.24 16.18 6.39
C ASP A 540 47.13 15.16 6.73
N SER A 541 46.24 14.89 5.78
CA SER A 541 45.22 13.85 5.96
C SER A 541 45.87 12.49 6.14
N TYR A 542 45.44 11.75 7.15
CA TYR A 542 45.92 10.39 7.43
C TYR A 542 44.82 9.38 7.09
N SER A 543 45.21 8.20 6.59
CA SER A 543 44.27 7.12 6.29
C SER A 543 44.94 5.77 6.51
N ASP A 544 44.24 4.86 7.18
CA ASP A 544 44.70 3.49 7.41
C ASP A 544 43.48 2.57 7.69
N ARG A 545 43.72 1.34 8.11
CA ARG A 545 42.71 0.33 8.41
C ARG A 545 42.81 -0.18 9.83
N VAL A 546 41.67 -0.52 10.42
CA VAL A 546 41.56 -1.19 11.72
C VAL A 546 40.64 -2.40 11.61
N SER A 547 40.99 -3.51 12.25
CA SER A 547 40.11 -4.67 12.38
C SER A 547 39.60 -4.74 13.82
N VAL A 548 38.29 -4.93 13.96
CA VAL A 548 37.61 -5.08 15.26
C VAL A 548 36.85 -6.39 15.17
N ILE A 549 37.19 -7.39 15.98
CA ILE A 549 36.68 -8.77 15.77
C ILE A 549 36.00 -9.30 17.02
N ASP A 550 36.72 -9.34 18.14
CA ASP A 550 36.27 -9.96 19.38
C ASP A 550 36.68 -9.20 20.65
N GLU A 551 37.27 -8.01 20.52
CA GLU A 551 37.66 -7.16 21.64
C GLU A 551 37.66 -5.67 21.28
N ASN A 552 37.68 -4.82 22.32
CA ASN A 552 37.84 -3.38 22.17
C ASN A 552 39.24 -3.06 21.64
N VAL A 553 39.33 -2.16 20.66
CA VAL A 553 40.58 -1.83 19.96
C VAL A 553 41.02 -0.41 20.29
N THR A 554 42.32 -0.22 20.50
CA THR A 554 42.93 1.11 20.61
C THR A 554 43.86 1.34 19.42
N VAL A 555 43.70 2.48 18.75
CA VAL A 555 44.48 2.88 17.56
C VAL A 555 45.22 4.17 17.88
N ASP A 556 46.54 4.07 18.05
CA ASP A 556 47.42 5.22 18.27
C ASP A 556 47.90 5.78 16.93
N VAL A 557 47.59 7.04 16.64
CA VAL A 557 47.92 7.69 15.38
C VAL A 557 48.75 8.95 15.60
N VAL A 558 49.86 9.05 14.87
CA VAL A 558 50.70 10.25 14.81
C VAL A 558 50.50 10.92 13.45
N ILE A 559 49.95 12.13 13.45
CA ILE A 559 49.72 12.92 12.22
C ILE A 559 50.77 14.02 12.08
N ILE A 560 51.11 14.37 10.84
CA ILE A 560 52.20 15.29 10.52
C ILE A 560 51.63 16.65 10.11
N LEU A 561 52.22 17.74 10.61
CA LEU A 561 51.87 19.09 10.20
C LEU A 561 52.05 19.27 8.68
N THR A 562 51.04 19.81 8.00
CA THR A 562 51.18 20.29 6.61
C THR A 562 52.27 21.35 6.62
N GLY A 563 53.32 21.17 5.83
CA GLY A 563 54.57 21.93 5.93
C GLY A 563 54.40 23.44 6.19
N PHE A 564 55.02 23.92 7.28
CA PHE A 564 55.30 25.32 7.64
C PHE A 564 54.50 26.38 6.87
N ALA A 565 53.31 26.71 7.39
CA ALA A 565 52.60 27.92 7.00
C ALA A 565 53.44 29.16 7.37
N ASP A 566 53.76 29.97 6.35
CA ASP A 566 54.05 31.41 6.38
C ASP A 566 54.67 31.96 7.68
N LEU A 567 56.01 31.87 7.76
CA LEU A 567 56.77 32.86 8.50
C LEU A 567 56.68 34.19 7.74
N LYS A 568 56.17 35.23 8.41
CA LYS A 568 56.22 36.65 8.02
C LYS A 568 57.38 36.95 7.06
N SER A 569 57.05 37.60 5.95
CA SER A 569 57.99 38.05 4.94
C SER A 569 59.07 38.98 5.51
N GLU A 570 60.26 38.45 5.74
CA GLU A 570 61.50 39.21 5.70
C GLU A 570 62.26 38.76 4.45
N SER A 571 62.08 39.49 3.36
CA SER A 571 62.76 39.24 2.08
C SER A 571 64.17 39.83 2.11
N PHE A 572 65.16 39.01 1.74
CA PHE A 572 66.41 39.54 1.21
C PHE A 572 66.49 39.22 -0.28
N SER A 573 67.10 40.13 -1.04
CA SER A 573 67.35 39.95 -2.46
C SER A 573 68.85 39.90 -2.72
N ILE A 574 69.25 39.10 -3.71
CA ILE A 574 70.64 38.99 -4.13
C ILE A 574 70.78 39.38 -5.60
N TYR A 575 71.70 40.29 -5.90
CA TYR A 575 71.86 40.80 -7.25
C TYR A 575 73.29 41.33 -7.52
N PRO A 576 73.77 41.32 -8.77
CA PRO A 576 73.19 40.58 -9.89
C PRO A 576 73.37 39.06 -9.67
N ASN A 577 72.39 38.27 -10.07
CA ASN A 577 72.48 36.81 -10.12
C ASN A 577 71.96 36.36 -11.49
N PRO A 578 72.83 35.92 -12.44
CA PRO A 578 74.26 35.61 -12.26
C PRO A 578 75.16 36.82 -11.95
N THR A 579 76.30 36.58 -11.29
CA THR A 579 77.33 37.60 -10.97
C THR A 579 78.65 37.31 -11.67
N ASN A 580 79.38 38.35 -12.07
CA ASN A 580 80.75 38.26 -12.58
C ASN A 580 81.82 38.38 -11.48
N GLY A 581 81.43 38.15 -10.22
CA GLY A 581 82.33 38.16 -9.07
C GLY A 581 81.96 39.15 -7.97
N ILE A 582 81.08 40.14 -8.20
CA ILE A 582 80.58 41.02 -7.13
C ILE A 582 79.09 40.78 -6.93
N LEU A 583 78.69 40.33 -5.74
CA LEU A 583 77.30 40.05 -5.39
C LEU A 583 76.84 40.98 -4.28
N TYR A 584 75.70 41.63 -4.45
CA TYR A 584 75.04 42.44 -3.43
C TYR A 584 73.93 41.64 -2.77
N VAL A 585 73.84 41.74 -1.45
CA VAL A 585 72.75 41.23 -0.64
C VAL A 585 72.04 42.41 -0.03
N LYS A 586 70.77 42.60 -0.38
CA LYS A 586 69.93 43.67 0.14
C LYS A 586 68.86 43.08 1.05
N HIS A 587 68.79 43.62 2.26
CA HIS A 587 67.73 43.38 3.23
C HIS A 587 66.73 44.55 3.21
N ASP A 588 65.45 44.24 3.44
CA ASP A 588 64.41 45.27 3.51
C ASP A 588 64.40 46.02 4.86
N GLU A 589 64.87 45.38 5.95
CA GLU A 589 65.11 46.00 7.27
C GLU A 589 66.47 45.57 7.88
N PHE A 590 67.07 46.42 8.72
CA PHE A 590 68.38 46.17 9.33
C PHE A 590 68.27 45.19 10.52
N ILE A 591 69.12 44.15 10.56
CA ILE A 591 69.12 43.15 11.64
C ILE A 591 70.50 43.07 12.30
N GLU A 592 70.60 43.48 13.56
CA GLU A 592 71.83 43.37 14.35
C GLU A 592 72.26 41.91 14.56
N ASN A 593 73.57 41.66 14.52
CA ASN A 593 74.19 40.34 14.78
C ASN A 593 73.90 39.23 13.74
N THR A 594 73.51 39.60 12.53
CA THR A 594 73.33 38.65 11.42
C THR A 594 74.67 38.26 10.78
N VAL A 595 74.85 36.97 10.50
CA VAL A 595 76.03 36.44 9.83
C VAL A 595 75.65 35.83 8.49
N LEU A 596 76.33 36.28 7.45
CA LEU A 596 76.24 35.77 6.10
C LEU A 596 77.39 34.80 5.84
N LYS A 597 77.08 33.72 5.13
CA LYS A 597 78.02 32.70 4.67
C LYS A 597 77.82 32.40 3.20
N VAL A 598 78.90 32.30 2.44
CA VAL A 598 78.88 31.75 1.08
C VAL A 598 79.48 30.36 1.13
N ILE A 599 78.80 29.38 0.58
CA ILE A 599 79.22 27.98 0.55
C ILE A 599 79.17 27.40 -0.87
N THR A 600 80.05 26.45 -1.17
CA THR A 600 80.00 25.67 -2.41
C THR A 600 78.83 24.69 -2.41
N ILE A 601 78.52 24.08 -3.56
CA ILE A 601 77.54 22.97 -3.67
C ILE A 601 77.84 21.76 -2.76
N ASN A 602 79.10 21.59 -2.36
CA ASN A 602 79.52 20.50 -1.47
C ASN A 602 79.54 20.95 0.01
N GLY A 603 78.97 22.11 0.33
CA GLY A 603 78.86 22.65 1.69
C GLY A 603 80.13 23.29 2.25
N LYS A 604 81.18 23.48 1.45
CA LYS A 604 82.43 24.12 1.91
C LYS A 604 82.22 25.63 2.04
N GLU A 605 82.49 26.19 3.21
CA GLU A 605 82.46 27.63 3.47
C GLU A 605 83.60 28.36 2.74
N ILE A 606 83.24 29.41 2.00
CA ILE A 606 84.13 30.21 1.16
C ILE A 606 84.33 31.59 1.77
N LEU A 607 83.25 32.18 2.26
CA LEU A 607 83.23 33.50 2.85
C LEU A 607 82.26 33.51 4.03
N LYS A 608 82.64 34.19 5.11
CA LYS A 608 81.78 34.43 6.26
C LYS A 608 81.98 35.86 6.71
N GLN A 609 80.89 36.61 6.78
CA GLN A 609 80.92 38.04 7.10
C GLN A 609 79.71 38.41 7.97
N LYS A 610 79.92 39.34 8.89
CA LYS A 610 78.84 39.97 9.65
C LYS A 610 78.16 41.04 8.79
N ILE A 611 76.84 41.10 8.81
CA ILE A 611 76.07 42.14 8.13
C ILE A 611 75.80 43.26 9.14
N ASP A 612 76.35 44.44 8.88
CA ASP A 612 76.15 45.65 9.70
C ASP A 612 75.52 46.81 8.87
N GLU A 613 75.09 46.56 7.63
CA GLU A 613 74.38 47.52 6.76
C GLU A 613 73.27 46.84 5.94
N ASN A 614 72.25 47.60 5.50
CA ASN A 614 71.11 47.08 4.72
C ASN A 614 71.47 46.51 3.34
N ILE A 615 72.60 46.94 2.77
CA ILE A 615 73.14 46.39 1.54
C ILE A 615 74.58 45.98 1.81
N THR A 616 74.87 44.70 1.67
CA THR A 616 76.23 44.16 1.83
C THR A 616 76.77 43.71 0.48
N SER A 617 77.95 44.19 0.11
CA SER A 617 78.66 43.73 -1.09
C SER A 617 79.63 42.60 -0.76
N LEU A 618 79.65 41.56 -1.57
CA LEU A 618 80.57 40.43 -1.47
C LEU A 618 81.46 40.37 -2.71
N ASP A 619 82.77 40.34 -2.51
CA ASP A 619 83.74 40.09 -3.57
C ASP A 619 84.11 38.61 -3.62
N LEU A 620 83.67 37.97 -4.70
CA LEU A 620 83.84 36.58 -5.05
C LEU A 620 84.55 36.44 -6.40
N SER A 621 85.19 37.50 -6.91
CA SER A 621 85.85 37.56 -8.22
C SER A 621 86.96 36.51 -8.41
N ILE A 622 87.54 36.03 -7.30
CA ILE A 622 88.57 35.00 -7.29
C ILE A 622 88.02 33.56 -7.24
N GLN A 623 86.69 33.40 -7.11
CA GLN A 623 86.07 32.08 -7.02
C GLN A 623 85.80 31.51 -8.42
N PRO A 624 85.94 30.17 -8.60
CA PRO A 624 85.63 29.54 -9.88
C PRO A 624 84.18 29.77 -10.33
N LYS A 625 83.95 29.82 -11.63
CA LYS A 625 82.60 29.88 -12.21
C LYS A 625 81.79 28.65 -11.78
N GLY A 626 80.52 28.85 -11.42
CA GLY A 626 79.66 27.76 -10.97
C GLY A 626 78.59 28.19 -9.98
N PHE A 627 77.91 27.18 -9.41
CA PHE A 627 76.83 27.38 -8.44
C PHE A 627 77.36 27.52 -7.01
N TYR A 628 76.79 28.49 -6.30
CA TYR A 628 77.06 28.75 -4.91
C TYR A 628 75.76 28.97 -4.15
N PHE A 629 75.82 28.78 -2.85
CA PHE A 629 74.73 29.10 -1.94
C PHE A 629 75.18 30.20 -1.00
N ILE A 630 74.28 31.13 -0.75
CA ILE A 630 74.42 32.13 0.30
C ILE A 630 73.46 31.78 1.42
N LYS A 631 73.99 31.69 2.62
CA LYS A 631 73.28 31.33 3.84
C LYS A 631 73.36 32.49 4.82
N ILE A 632 72.21 33.03 5.21
CA ILE A 632 72.10 34.12 6.17
C ILE A 632 71.53 33.54 7.46
N VAL A 633 72.23 33.76 8.56
CA VAL A 633 71.91 33.19 9.87
C VAL A 633 71.78 34.34 10.87
N SER A 634 70.62 34.45 11.50
CA SER A 634 70.34 35.31 12.65
C SER A 634 70.16 34.44 13.91
N ALA A 635 69.84 35.05 15.06
CA ALA A 635 69.56 34.30 16.29
C ALA A 635 68.31 33.39 16.15
N ASP A 636 67.34 33.82 15.36
CA ASP A 636 66.01 33.21 15.31
C ASP A 636 65.68 32.57 13.94
N SER A 637 66.54 32.74 12.93
CA SER A 637 66.27 32.23 11.59
C SER A 637 67.52 31.89 10.77
N GLU A 638 67.34 30.92 9.89
CA GLU A 638 68.30 30.57 8.84
C GLU A 638 67.61 30.59 7.48
N ARG A 639 68.27 31.21 6.50
CA ARG A 639 67.82 31.23 5.10
C ARG A 639 68.95 30.94 4.15
N VAL A 640 68.63 30.26 3.04
CA VAL A 640 69.59 29.89 2.00
C VAL A 640 69.05 30.32 0.64
N SER A 641 69.86 30.99 -0.17
CA SER A 641 69.55 31.32 -1.56
C SER A 641 70.69 30.85 -2.47
N LYS A 642 70.36 30.56 -3.73
CA LYS A 642 71.31 30.05 -4.72
C LYS A 642 71.71 31.15 -5.70
N PHE A 643 72.99 31.24 -6.03
CA PHE A 643 73.48 32.12 -7.09
C PHE A 643 74.55 31.49 -7.96
N ILE A 644 74.79 32.13 -9.11
CA ILE A 644 75.72 31.66 -10.14
C ILE A 644 76.83 32.69 -10.30
N ILE A 645 78.09 32.25 -10.26
CA ILE A 645 79.23 33.05 -10.72
C ILE A 645 79.53 32.66 -12.17
N GLU A 646 79.50 33.64 -13.08
CA GLU A 646 79.67 33.44 -14.52
C GLU A 646 81.03 33.78 -15.10
#